data_AF-A0A8G1REG7-F1
#
_entry.id   AF-A0A8G1REG7-F1
#
_cell.length_a   1.000
_cell.length_b   1.000
_cell.length_c   1.000
_cell.angle_alpha   90.00
_cell.angle_beta   90.00
_cell.angle_gamma   90.00
#
_symmetry.space_group_name_H-M   'P 1'
#
loop_
_entity.id
_entity.type
_entity.pdbx_description
1 polymer ?
#
loop_
_entity_poly.entity_id
_entity_poly.type
_entity_poly.pdbx_seq_one_letter_code
_entity_poly.pdbx_strand_id
1 'polypeptide(L)'
;MSLSWTNEPPKGRVPYAIPQLEGERITIPGSKGSFRILASSLQTNGLMSVFQSGAVLSDAPGFHYHNHAHDVFLVTKGFLKLWNGDKCRIMGPGDFAYVPPTVIHNPEMMGPHTETYGVVTPGDWVDFFRYVSERYDGVLVPEHDDRDLKSILIPKVMAAKEQFDVVFQPHYQPPELGEWTKDEEVLPESPQGYFLRANTGPKWMFGGVMSRPFVTTAQSSGVCAISSIESSKVYGDTILSKYMTFKSVDHCLCVQEGTLIVSLEGQSDTEFREGETAVIPAGQAFALKFASRFVRVWSFTDGDGIETLIHRVGQRYEGAVLPDEVREWDAADVKSVVADLNMEIALWMMQPEARPSPAPPAAGDENLPLPRAKRPRAAQACERCRSKKYKCDEQGTTDRGRVAGLPGRISYVADLERKVDELTTKLRLAESEITSQLPQRVIPTTFASPGTAQQPVVPHAAIDATPVSLPRNESTPREEAPALYDHHDEAGDSVGDEISELNHHTNGIEFHGSTSSAALLGHLQKAREPQRRLEEQQRQQQQQQQNQQHSRAEKPAAGYSIVSTLHNPSFSPSCTAGPAQPVVMQEQNYYFEQAHAFINGYFENIHFIHPLIDKEDFLQRAHNLWFNRNVQPEPSFVALYLSILSFGALVRVWDEERLGGLTRFEWSRKLFGEAQMYLNYLHFSNTLDTVQCLYLMAKICQNELNPNMAYMYLGLAVRTCLAAGFNREVRSTDDHRAGWISKTWWGLFSLEIEMSFSVGRPDTLGMDEYHNRALPERDDSEYAIIPWMVDFAQIIRRVSVQIYHSRITLQEKLHLGLQIETELDRWMARLPDRLKPDMMERATGGALRDPKWARRQRLVLGYFNVKMLLFRPFLSHFTRKLRHPPMELEQTIAKCLDAAMKTIEVIYDIYRIHEFFRCWWYNTTYVMFATSTLLLPMSKLGPCPETVPLQRSVEMGVEILEAMDESIVARKSVEIIKHYLREFRSLPSSTSSLSHLHQQHLHQHQLNQQSLASSTSSHDGGGSGGGGGIARLFDDLGGLPMLDN
;
A
#
# COMPACT_ATOMS: atom_id res chain seq x y z
N MET A 1 24.35 39.22 18.09
CA MET A 1 25.43 38.88 17.11
C MET A 1 24.77 38.46 15.81
N SER A 2 25.41 38.65 14.64
CA SER A 2 24.85 38.23 13.35
C SER A 2 24.53 36.74 13.34
N LEU A 3 23.29 36.37 13.05
CA LEU A 3 22.92 34.98 12.75
C LEU A 3 23.66 34.55 11.47
N SER A 4 24.62 33.64 11.60
CA SER A 4 25.47 33.18 10.50
C SER A 4 25.16 31.75 10.09
N TRP A 5 25.08 31.50 8.78
CA TRP A 5 25.01 30.15 8.22
C TRP A 5 26.34 29.42 8.35
N THR A 6 26.34 28.22 8.91
CA THR A 6 27.49 27.32 9.04
C THR A 6 27.08 25.88 8.76
N ASN A 7 27.96 25.06 8.16
CA ASN A 7 27.66 23.65 7.91
C ASN A 7 27.87 22.77 9.16
N GLU A 8 28.61 23.24 10.16
CA GLU A 8 28.82 22.57 11.45
C GLU A 8 28.48 23.57 12.58
N PRO A 9 28.06 23.10 13.78
CA PRO A 9 27.84 23.99 14.93
C PRO A 9 29.12 24.75 15.33
N PRO A 10 29.06 26.08 15.52
CA PRO A 10 30.23 26.88 15.87
C PRO A 10 30.72 26.58 17.29
N LYS A 11 32.04 26.61 17.51
CA LYS A 11 32.66 26.28 18.83
C LYS A 11 32.35 27.25 19.98
N GLY A 12 31.43 28.18 19.81
CA GLY A 12 31.03 29.14 20.84
C GLY A 12 29.52 29.35 20.88
N ARG A 13 29.01 29.78 22.03
CA ARG A 13 27.59 30.08 22.26
C ARG A 13 27.19 31.40 21.61
N VAL A 14 26.93 31.34 20.31
CA VAL A 14 26.50 32.43 19.42
C VAL A 14 25.24 32.00 18.67
N PRO A 15 24.43 32.91 18.10
CA PRO A 15 23.35 32.53 17.19
C PRO A 15 23.88 32.10 15.82
N TYR A 16 23.34 31.02 15.26
CA TYR A 16 23.73 30.48 13.95
C TYR A 16 22.57 29.75 13.25
N ALA A 17 22.81 29.38 11.99
CA ALA A 17 21.91 28.62 11.16
C ALA A 17 22.63 27.43 10.52
N ILE A 18 22.00 26.25 10.54
CA ILE A 18 22.48 25.03 9.89
C ILE A 18 21.58 24.74 8.67
N PRO A 19 22.15 24.58 7.45
CA PRO A 19 21.39 24.14 6.28
C PRO A 19 20.79 22.74 6.43
N GLN A 20 19.76 22.44 5.63
CA GLN A 20 19.16 21.10 5.58
C GLN A 20 20.22 20.01 5.32
N LEU A 21 20.18 18.95 6.14
CA LEU A 21 21.09 17.77 6.12
C LEU A 21 22.57 18.04 6.45
N GLU A 22 22.93 19.27 6.82
CA GLU A 22 24.21 19.62 7.43
C GLU A 22 24.18 19.46 8.97
N GLY A 23 25.24 19.86 9.65
CA GLY A 23 25.51 19.62 11.07
C GLY A 23 26.86 18.92 11.25
N GLU A 24 27.27 18.65 12.50
CA GLU A 24 28.43 17.78 12.73
C GLU A 24 28.04 16.34 12.36
N ARG A 25 28.50 15.88 11.18
CA ARG A 25 28.14 14.59 10.60
C ARG A 25 29.07 13.47 11.04
N ILE A 26 28.49 12.47 11.70
CA ILE A 26 29.21 11.28 12.19
C ILE A 26 28.41 10.00 11.90
N THR A 27 29.10 8.87 11.77
CA THR A 27 28.51 7.53 11.56
C THR A 27 29.06 6.55 12.58
N ILE A 28 28.21 5.70 13.15
CA ILE A 28 28.70 4.54 13.91
C ILE A 28 29.02 3.44 12.88
N PRO A 29 30.25 2.92 12.84
CA PRO A 29 30.61 1.82 11.93
C PRO A 29 29.64 0.64 12.01
N GLY A 30 29.10 0.24 10.86
CA GLY A 30 28.14 -0.87 10.76
C GLY A 30 26.69 -0.53 11.11
N SER A 31 26.39 0.67 11.61
CA SER A 31 25.00 1.07 11.90
C SER A 31 24.20 1.46 10.66
N LYS A 32 24.87 1.60 9.50
CA LYS A 32 24.29 2.07 8.23
C LYS A 32 23.52 3.39 8.35
N GLY A 33 23.86 4.19 9.36
CA GLY A 33 23.18 5.43 9.71
C GLY A 33 24.16 6.55 10.04
N SER A 34 23.66 7.78 9.99
CA SER A 34 24.41 9.00 10.30
C SER A 34 23.67 9.86 11.32
N PHE A 35 24.43 10.45 12.24
CA PHE A 35 23.98 11.50 13.13
C PHE A 35 24.48 12.85 12.60
N ARG A 36 23.64 13.88 12.71
CA ARG A 36 23.92 15.27 12.37
C ARG A 36 23.64 16.09 13.62
N ILE A 37 24.70 16.45 14.36
CA ILE A 37 24.52 17.25 15.57
C ILE A 37 24.27 18.70 15.13
N LEU A 38 23.10 19.23 15.46
CA LEU A 38 22.65 20.57 15.12
C LEU A 38 22.97 21.57 16.23
N ALA A 39 22.90 21.11 17.49
CA ALA A 39 23.38 21.83 18.67
C ALA A 39 23.93 20.83 19.71
N SER A 40 24.97 21.21 20.43
CA SER A 40 25.61 20.43 21.50
C SER A 40 25.80 21.27 22.75
N SER A 41 26.20 20.64 23.86
CA SER A 41 26.57 21.28 25.14
C SER A 41 27.31 22.62 25.01
N LEU A 42 28.22 22.75 24.03
CA LEU A 42 28.99 23.98 23.77
C LEU A 42 28.14 25.18 23.37
N GLN A 43 27.02 24.97 22.70
CA GLN A 43 26.10 26.02 22.23
C GLN A 43 24.89 26.19 23.15
N THR A 44 24.57 25.19 23.98
CA THR A 44 23.36 25.10 24.84
C THR A 44 23.69 25.10 26.34
N ASN A 45 24.85 25.65 26.72
CA ASN A 45 25.31 25.76 28.10
C ASN A 45 25.32 24.41 28.88
N GLY A 46 25.53 23.29 28.18
CA GLY A 46 25.53 21.93 28.74
C GLY A 46 24.15 21.28 28.90
N LEU A 47 23.05 21.97 28.63
CA LEU A 47 21.71 21.51 29.02
C LEU A 47 21.05 20.56 28.03
N MET A 48 21.17 20.80 26.71
CA MET A 48 20.60 19.89 25.68
C MET A 48 21.53 19.69 24.48
N SER A 49 21.49 18.52 23.86
CA SER A 49 22.00 18.33 22.50
C SER A 49 20.85 17.98 21.57
N VAL A 50 20.74 18.67 20.44
CA VAL A 50 19.73 18.44 19.41
C VAL A 50 20.42 17.90 18.17
N PHE A 51 19.96 16.77 17.67
CA PHE A 51 20.53 16.11 16.49
C PHE A 51 19.44 15.51 15.61
N GLN A 52 19.76 15.36 14.32
CA GLN A 52 19.04 14.43 13.45
C GLN A 52 19.80 13.10 13.44
N SER A 53 19.09 11.99 13.48
CA SER A 53 19.61 10.68 13.11
C SER A 53 18.89 10.21 11.85
N GLY A 54 19.58 9.48 10.98
CA GLY A 54 18.94 8.76 9.89
C GLY A 54 19.69 7.48 9.55
N ALA A 55 18.97 6.45 9.13
CA ALA A 55 19.54 5.17 8.72
C ALA A 55 18.66 4.49 7.66
N VAL A 56 19.28 3.60 6.88
CA VAL A 56 18.53 2.52 6.22
C VAL A 56 18.20 1.42 7.25
N LEU A 57 17.54 0.34 6.83
CA LEU A 57 17.31 -0.83 7.70
C LEU A 57 18.63 -1.33 8.31
N SER A 58 18.73 -1.26 9.63
CA SER A 58 19.96 -1.55 10.38
C SER A 58 19.69 -2.29 11.68
N ASP A 59 20.70 -3.00 12.18
CA ASP A 59 20.64 -3.64 13.49
C ASP A 59 20.43 -2.60 14.61
N ALA A 60 19.47 -2.87 15.50
CA ALA A 60 19.28 -2.08 16.71
C ALA A 60 20.51 -2.18 17.65
N PRO A 61 20.86 -1.12 18.40
CA PRO A 61 22.03 -1.10 19.29
C PRO A 61 21.91 -2.10 20.46
N GLY A 62 20.69 -2.56 20.76
CA GLY A 62 20.38 -3.50 21.83
C GLY A 62 19.74 -2.80 23.03
N PHE A 63 19.03 -3.55 23.86
CA PHE A 63 18.33 -3.00 25.03
C PHE A 63 19.30 -2.36 26.03
N HIS A 64 19.06 -1.11 26.39
CA HIS A 64 19.86 -0.35 27.35
C HIS A 64 19.03 0.71 28.07
N TYR A 65 19.64 1.33 29.08
CA TYR A 65 19.11 2.53 29.74
C TYR A 65 20.26 3.47 30.12
N HIS A 66 19.91 4.72 30.45
CA HIS A 66 20.81 5.76 30.95
C HIS A 66 20.46 6.06 32.42
N ASN A 67 21.43 6.26 33.32
CA ASN A 67 21.15 6.52 34.73
C ASN A 67 20.71 7.99 34.97
N HIS A 68 21.09 8.91 34.07
CA HIS A 68 20.88 10.35 34.17
C HIS A 68 20.42 10.99 32.86
N ALA A 69 20.75 10.41 31.70
CA ALA A 69 20.34 10.97 30.42
C ALA A 69 18.85 10.74 30.13
N HIS A 70 18.22 11.75 29.53
CA HIS A 70 16.86 11.72 28.99
C HIS A 70 16.95 11.67 27.46
N ASP A 71 16.22 10.75 26.83
CA ASP A 71 16.15 10.63 25.38
C ASP A 71 14.77 10.98 24.82
N VAL A 72 14.79 11.48 23.60
CA VAL A 72 13.62 11.78 22.78
C VAL A 72 13.80 11.15 21.40
N PHE A 73 12.73 10.54 20.90
CA PHE A 73 12.63 10.06 19.53
C PHE A 73 11.41 10.72 18.85
N LEU A 74 11.65 11.52 17.81
CA LEU A 74 10.61 12.20 17.05
C LEU A 74 10.81 11.93 15.56
N VAL A 75 9.95 11.09 14.96
CA VAL A 75 10.14 10.58 13.59
C VAL A 75 9.76 11.64 12.56
N THR A 76 10.59 11.85 11.53
CA THR A 76 10.29 12.74 10.38
C THR A 76 10.04 11.98 9.09
N LYS A 77 10.74 10.86 8.88
CA LYS A 77 10.60 10.00 7.69
C LYS A 77 10.74 8.54 8.07
N GLY A 78 10.15 7.66 7.25
CA GLY A 78 10.20 6.22 7.47
C GLY A 78 9.46 5.81 8.74
N PHE A 79 9.97 4.80 9.43
CA PHE A 79 9.39 4.27 10.65
C PHE A 79 10.47 3.89 11.67
N LEU A 80 10.25 4.23 12.94
CA LEU A 80 11.08 3.77 14.07
C LEU A 80 10.27 2.76 14.87
N LYS A 81 10.79 1.56 15.07
CA LYS A 81 10.26 0.65 16.09
C LYS A 81 11.00 0.91 17.38
N LEU A 82 10.27 1.23 18.45
CA LEU A 82 10.85 1.60 19.74
C LEU A 82 10.17 0.80 20.85
N TRP A 83 10.99 0.15 21.66
CA TRP A 83 10.62 -0.28 23.00
C TRP A 83 10.92 0.86 23.96
N ASN A 84 9.97 1.18 24.84
CA ASN A 84 10.10 2.24 25.86
C ASN A 84 9.43 1.71 27.14
N GLY A 85 10.23 1.15 28.05
CA GLY A 85 9.72 0.48 29.23
C GLY A 85 8.82 -0.71 28.90
N ASP A 86 7.63 -0.75 29.50
CA ASP A 86 6.64 -1.82 29.35
C ASP A 86 5.86 -1.79 28.02
N LYS A 87 6.18 -0.86 27.10
CA LYS A 87 5.51 -0.69 25.82
C LYS A 87 6.45 -0.81 24.61
N CYS A 88 5.90 -1.30 23.50
CA CYS A 88 6.54 -1.27 22.18
C CYS A 88 5.58 -0.68 21.14
N ARG A 89 6.07 0.23 20.30
CA ARG A 89 5.31 0.84 19.18
C ARG A 89 6.17 0.86 17.90
N ILE A 90 5.49 0.87 16.76
CA ILE A 90 6.06 1.36 15.49
C ILE A 90 5.55 2.78 15.31
N MET A 91 6.49 3.72 15.24
CA MET A 91 6.29 5.16 15.16
C MET A 91 6.52 5.61 13.70
N GLY A 92 5.56 6.33 13.13
CA GLY A 92 5.67 6.97 11.82
C GLY A 92 5.88 8.49 11.91
N PRO A 93 5.91 9.21 10.77
CA PRO A 93 6.20 10.64 10.74
C PRO A 93 5.27 11.47 11.63
N GLY A 94 5.87 12.23 12.56
CA GLY A 94 5.20 13.04 13.57
C GLY A 94 4.88 12.32 14.89
N ASP A 95 5.05 11.00 14.98
CA ASP A 95 4.95 10.27 16.24
C ASP A 95 6.18 10.56 17.12
N PHE A 96 5.94 10.67 18.43
CA PHE A 96 6.91 11.05 19.44
C PHE A 96 7.01 10.01 20.55
N ALA A 97 8.20 9.86 21.12
CA ALA A 97 8.42 9.12 22.35
C ALA A 97 9.41 9.85 23.25
N TYR A 98 9.11 9.82 24.54
CA TYR A 98 9.96 10.35 25.61
C TYR A 98 10.44 9.20 26.50
N VAL A 99 11.74 9.13 26.73
CA VAL A 99 12.41 8.09 27.51
C VAL A 99 13.20 8.76 28.64
N PRO A 100 12.65 8.81 29.87
CA PRO A 100 13.39 9.34 31.02
C PRO A 100 14.46 8.35 31.52
N PRO A 101 15.38 8.82 32.38
CA PRO A 101 16.40 7.99 33.01
C PRO A 101 15.85 6.70 33.62
N THR A 102 16.68 5.68 33.62
CA THR A 102 16.42 4.30 34.08
C THR A 102 15.42 3.49 33.26
N VAL A 103 14.75 4.09 32.28
CA VAL A 103 13.83 3.36 31.40
C VAL A 103 14.61 2.57 30.34
N ILE A 104 14.40 1.26 30.33
CA ILE A 104 14.97 0.35 29.34
C ILE A 104 14.27 0.59 28.00
N HIS A 105 15.07 0.84 26.98
CA HIS A 105 14.59 1.11 25.64
C HIS A 105 15.53 0.52 24.57
N ASN A 106 15.08 0.51 23.32
CA ASN A 106 15.86 0.06 22.17
C ASN A 106 15.26 0.64 20.87
N PRO A 107 15.94 1.56 20.16
CA PRO A 107 15.51 2.07 18.87
C PRO A 107 15.93 1.14 17.72
N GLU A 108 14.97 0.72 16.89
CA GLU A 108 15.17 -0.13 15.71
C GLU A 108 14.66 0.64 14.47
N MET A 109 15.58 1.10 13.62
CA MET A 109 15.26 1.87 12.41
C MET A 109 14.67 0.95 11.34
N MET A 110 13.40 1.15 10.96
CA MET A 110 12.67 0.28 10.05
C MET A 110 12.60 0.86 8.63
N GLY A 111 12.60 -0.01 7.62
CA GLY A 111 12.37 0.40 6.23
C GLY A 111 13.61 0.97 5.52
N PRO A 112 13.45 1.49 4.28
CA PRO A 112 14.58 1.81 3.41
C PRO A 112 15.31 3.11 3.78
N HIS A 113 14.63 4.07 4.41
CA HIS A 113 15.22 5.31 4.88
C HIS A 113 14.34 5.90 5.99
N THR A 114 14.85 5.92 7.21
CA THR A 114 14.18 6.49 8.38
C THR A 114 15.01 7.66 8.90
N GLU A 115 14.34 8.75 9.25
CA GLU A 115 14.93 9.92 9.89
C GLU A 115 14.16 10.27 11.17
N THR A 116 14.91 10.67 12.20
CA THR A 116 14.37 11.14 13.47
C THR A 116 15.10 12.40 13.93
N TYR A 117 14.41 13.29 14.62
CA TYR A 117 15.05 14.19 15.57
C TYR A 117 15.22 13.48 16.91
N GLY A 118 16.36 13.74 17.55
CA GLY A 118 16.63 13.35 18.93
C GLY A 118 17.08 14.54 19.76
N VAL A 119 16.75 14.47 21.05
CA VAL A 119 17.35 15.31 22.08
C VAL A 119 17.96 14.40 23.12
N VAL A 120 19.20 14.68 23.52
CA VAL A 120 19.75 14.14 24.77
C VAL A 120 20.05 15.26 25.74
N THR A 121 19.64 15.05 26.99
CA THR A 121 19.92 15.95 28.12
C THR A 121 20.39 15.11 29.31
N PRO A 122 21.51 15.42 29.98
CA PRO A 122 22.42 16.55 29.72
C PRO A 122 23.12 16.52 28.35
N GLY A 123 23.43 17.70 27.82
CA GLY A 123 23.84 17.88 26.42
C GLY A 123 25.28 17.49 26.09
N ASP A 124 26.07 17.09 27.09
CA ASP A 124 27.42 16.55 26.95
C ASP A 124 27.42 15.06 26.57
N TRP A 125 26.33 14.33 26.80
CA TRP A 125 26.20 12.93 26.42
C TRP A 125 26.41 12.69 24.90
N VAL A 126 26.24 13.71 24.06
CA VAL A 126 26.56 13.64 22.62
C VAL A 126 28.04 13.30 22.34
N ASP A 127 28.94 13.52 23.29
CA ASP A 127 30.34 13.07 23.21
C ASP A 127 30.47 11.54 23.19
N PHE A 128 29.48 10.79 23.70
CA PHE A 128 29.39 9.35 23.50
C PHE A 128 29.32 9.00 22.01
N PHE A 129 28.41 9.64 21.26
CA PHE A 129 28.31 9.44 19.82
C PHE A 129 29.62 9.78 19.12
N ARG A 130 30.26 10.90 19.48
CA ARG A 130 31.58 11.29 18.93
C ARG A 130 32.67 10.25 19.20
N TYR A 131 32.65 9.60 20.36
CA TYR A 131 33.61 8.54 20.73
C TYR A 131 33.37 7.23 19.97
N VAL A 132 32.11 6.80 19.83
CA VAL A 132 31.80 5.54 19.13
C VAL A 132 31.83 5.65 17.60
N SER A 133 31.67 6.86 17.06
CA SER A 133 31.54 7.12 15.62
C SER A 133 32.86 7.45 14.90
N GLU A 134 32.77 7.58 13.59
CA GLU A 134 33.73 8.16 12.65
C GLU A 134 33.09 9.38 11.96
N ARG A 135 33.88 10.32 11.41
CA ARG A 135 33.34 11.45 10.62
C ARG A 135 32.66 10.91 9.35
N TYR A 136 31.51 11.48 8.98
CA TYR A 136 30.76 11.08 7.78
C TYR A 136 30.62 12.24 6.77
N ASP A 137 31.36 12.15 5.68
CA ASP A 137 31.35 13.14 4.59
C ASP A 137 30.47 12.73 3.39
N GLY A 138 29.67 11.66 3.52
CA GLY A 138 28.69 11.24 2.51
C GLY A 138 27.37 12.02 2.56
N VAL A 139 26.49 11.78 1.59
CA VAL A 139 25.30 12.63 1.34
C VAL A 139 24.19 12.42 2.37
N LEU A 140 23.77 11.17 2.59
CA LEU A 140 22.66 10.82 3.49
C LEU A 140 23.10 9.88 4.60
N VAL A 141 23.31 8.61 4.28
CA VAL A 141 23.66 7.54 5.22
C VAL A 141 24.60 6.53 4.55
N PRO A 142 25.48 5.84 5.29
CA PRO A 142 26.36 4.82 4.72
C PRO A 142 25.63 3.47 4.54
N GLU A 143 24.70 3.43 3.59
CA GLU A 143 23.82 2.27 3.30
C GLU A 143 24.55 0.93 3.16
N HIS A 144 25.74 0.94 2.55
CA HIS A 144 26.56 -0.26 2.28
C HIS A 144 27.67 -0.48 3.32
N ASP A 145 27.56 0.10 4.53
CA ASP A 145 28.48 -0.20 5.63
C ASP A 145 28.12 -1.53 6.30
N ASP A 146 28.55 -2.63 5.69
CA ASP A 146 28.35 -4.02 6.16
C ASP A 146 29.33 -4.45 7.27
N ARG A 147 29.98 -3.50 7.97
CA ARG A 147 30.77 -3.81 9.18
C ARG A 147 29.83 -4.34 10.29
N ASP A 148 30.28 -5.32 11.08
CA ASP A 148 29.49 -5.83 12.21
C ASP A 148 29.44 -4.78 13.34
N LEU A 149 28.32 -4.07 13.43
CA LEU A 149 28.00 -3.07 14.45
C LEU A 149 28.30 -3.55 15.87
N LYS A 150 27.92 -4.78 16.22
CA LYS A 150 28.05 -5.32 17.59
C LYS A 150 29.53 -5.57 17.91
N SER A 151 30.30 -6.08 16.95
CA SER A 151 31.75 -6.27 17.11
C SER A 151 32.52 -4.97 17.35
N ILE A 152 32.03 -3.82 16.84
CA ILE A 152 32.70 -2.53 16.96
C ILE A 152 32.19 -1.74 18.17
N LEU A 153 30.87 -1.71 18.38
CA LEU A 153 30.23 -0.93 19.43
C LEU A 153 30.51 -1.52 20.82
N ILE A 154 30.37 -2.84 21.00
CA ILE A 154 30.49 -3.47 22.33
C ILE A 154 31.88 -3.24 22.96
N PRO A 155 33.02 -3.42 22.27
CA PRO A 155 34.34 -3.14 22.85
C PRO A 155 34.53 -1.67 23.21
N LYS A 156 34.06 -0.72 22.37
CA LYS A 156 34.13 0.71 22.67
C LYS A 156 33.30 1.08 23.91
N VAL A 157 32.07 0.60 24.02
CA VAL A 157 31.23 0.87 25.20
C VAL A 157 31.81 0.22 26.45
N MET A 158 32.34 -1.01 26.36
CA MET A 158 32.99 -1.67 27.51
C MET A 158 34.27 -0.93 27.96
N ALA A 159 35.06 -0.39 27.03
CA ALA A 159 36.26 0.40 27.35
C ALA A 159 35.95 1.75 28.01
N ALA A 160 34.77 2.32 27.75
CA ALA A 160 34.33 3.62 28.25
C ALA A 160 33.09 3.54 29.17
N LYS A 161 32.82 2.36 29.75
CA LYS A 161 31.63 2.08 30.59
C LYS A 161 31.57 2.93 31.87
N GLU A 162 32.71 3.38 32.38
CA GLU A 162 32.82 4.29 33.53
C GLU A 162 32.77 5.78 33.13
N GLN A 163 32.75 6.08 31.82
CA GLN A 163 32.82 7.45 31.27
C GLN A 163 31.50 7.89 30.61
N PHE A 164 30.75 6.96 30.01
CA PHE A 164 29.47 7.26 29.36
C PHE A 164 28.31 6.50 29.99
N ASP A 165 27.19 7.20 30.13
CA ASP A 165 26.02 6.78 30.89
C ASP A 165 25.17 5.73 30.14
N VAL A 166 25.72 4.55 29.79
CA VAL A 166 25.01 3.51 29.01
C VAL A 166 25.09 2.16 29.69
N VAL A 167 23.94 1.61 30.09
CA VAL A 167 23.84 0.32 30.76
C VAL A 167 23.01 -0.66 29.93
N PHE A 168 23.70 -1.55 29.23
CA PHE A 168 23.07 -2.63 28.45
C PHE A 168 22.35 -3.67 29.33
N GLN A 169 21.21 -4.15 28.85
CA GLN A 169 20.31 -5.10 29.50
C GLN A 169 20.08 -6.34 28.61
N PRO A 170 21.09 -7.21 28.41
CA PRO A 170 21.02 -8.34 27.47
C PRO A 170 20.04 -9.46 27.88
N HIS A 171 19.51 -9.42 29.10
CA HIS A 171 18.54 -10.38 29.63
C HIS A 171 17.15 -9.78 29.83
N TYR A 172 16.93 -8.55 29.35
CA TYR A 172 15.61 -7.94 29.36
C TYR A 172 14.64 -8.73 28.50
N GLN A 173 13.41 -8.94 29.00
CA GLN A 173 12.32 -9.55 28.25
C GLN A 173 11.45 -8.42 27.71
N PRO A 174 11.55 -8.06 26.42
CA PRO A 174 10.80 -6.96 25.88
C PRO A 174 9.30 -7.27 25.78
N PRO A 175 8.43 -6.26 25.96
CA PRO A 175 7.02 -6.38 25.63
C PRO A 175 6.83 -6.64 24.13
N GLU A 176 5.72 -7.31 23.79
CA GLU A 176 5.27 -7.47 22.41
C GLU A 176 4.87 -6.12 21.81
N LEU A 177 4.82 -6.05 20.47
CA LEU A 177 4.31 -4.88 19.76
C LEU A 177 2.83 -4.67 20.13
N GLY A 178 2.52 -3.53 20.74
CA GLY A 178 1.15 -3.18 21.11
C GLY A 178 0.54 -2.14 20.17
N GLU A 179 -0.78 -2.18 20.05
CA GLU A 179 -1.58 -1.17 19.37
C GLU A 179 -1.54 0.19 20.09
N TRP A 180 -1.77 1.26 19.34
CA TRP A 180 -1.89 2.61 19.87
C TRP A 180 -3.15 2.76 20.73
N THR A 181 -3.02 3.40 21.89
CA THR A 181 -4.12 3.61 22.86
C THR A 181 -4.49 5.09 22.99
N LYS A 182 -5.68 5.39 23.53
CA LYS A 182 -6.12 6.78 23.76
C LYS A 182 -5.27 7.53 24.79
N ASP A 183 -4.62 6.81 25.70
CA ASP A 183 -3.69 7.41 26.67
C ASP A 183 -2.41 7.92 26.00
N GLU A 184 -2.15 7.50 24.75
CA GLU A 184 -1.04 7.97 23.90
C GLU A 184 -1.50 9.09 22.95
N GLU A 185 -2.68 9.66 23.19
CA GLU A 185 -3.19 10.87 22.53
C GLU A 185 -3.14 12.11 23.46
N VAL A 186 -2.62 11.97 24.68
CA VAL A 186 -2.49 13.02 25.70
C VAL A 186 -1.09 13.06 26.33
N LEU A 187 -0.71 14.18 26.94
CA LEU A 187 0.51 14.26 27.75
C LEU A 187 0.23 13.74 29.18
N PRO A 188 1.12 12.92 29.77
CA PRO A 188 0.95 12.46 31.15
C PRO A 188 1.19 13.60 32.16
N GLU A 189 0.53 13.54 33.32
CA GLU A 189 0.66 14.58 34.36
C GLU A 189 1.97 14.48 35.17
N SER A 190 2.64 13.32 35.14
CA SER A 190 3.87 13.03 35.88
C SER A 190 5.04 12.67 34.95
N PRO A 191 6.31 12.89 35.38
CA PRO A 191 7.48 12.39 34.68
C PRO A 191 7.47 10.85 34.56
N GLN A 192 7.28 10.34 33.36
CA GLN A 192 7.30 8.92 33.02
C GLN A 192 7.63 8.72 31.53
N GLY A 193 7.97 7.51 31.11
CA GLY A 193 8.12 7.17 29.69
C GLY A 193 6.75 7.10 29.00
N TYR A 194 6.64 7.63 27.78
CA TYR A 194 5.40 7.55 26.99
C TYR A 194 5.65 7.66 25.49
N PHE A 195 4.62 7.28 24.74
CA PHE A 195 4.47 7.58 23.32
C PHE A 195 3.36 8.64 23.16
N LEU A 196 3.51 9.52 22.18
CA LEU A 196 2.49 10.48 21.78
C LEU A 196 2.28 10.39 20.28
N ARG A 197 1.05 10.10 19.87
CA ARG A 197 0.68 9.91 18.46
C ARG A 197 0.66 11.24 17.70
N ALA A 198 1.04 11.20 16.43
CA ALA A 198 1.17 12.35 15.56
C ALA A 198 -0.10 13.23 15.56
N ASN A 199 0.07 14.50 15.90
CA ASN A 199 -0.97 15.56 15.89
C ASN A 199 -2.16 15.37 16.85
N THR A 200 -2.22 14.30 17.65
CA THR A 200 -3.35 14.05 18.57
C THR A 200 -3.25 14.85 19.86
N GLY A 201 -2.02 15.08 20.34
CA GLY A 201 -1.71 15.74 21.62
C GLY A 201 -2.39 17.10 21.86
N PRO A 202 -2.43 17.56 23.12
CA PRO A 202 -3.10 18.80 23.50
C PRO A 202 -2.49 20.01 22.77
N LYS A 203 -3.33 21.01 22.47
CA LYS A 203 -2.96 22.21 21.71
C LYS A 203 -3.39 23.45 22.48
N TRP A 204 -2.59 24.50 22.37
CA TRP A 204 -2.91 25.84 22.88
C TRP A 204 -2.80 26.86 21.74
N MET A 205 -3.67 27.85 21.76
CA MET A 205 -3.77 28.89 20.74
C MET A 205 -3.67 30.26 21.40
N PHE A 206 -2.72 31.09 20.95
CA PHE A 206 -2.62 32.49 21.38
C PHE A 206 -2.11 33.39 20.25
N GLY A 207 -2.79 34.52 20.01
CA GLY A 207 -2.34 35.57 19.09
C GLY A 207 -1.90 35.10 17.70
N GLY A 208 -2.60 34.13 17.13
CA GLY A 208 -2.29 33.55 15.81
C GLY A 208 -1.23 32.45 15.80
N VAL A 209 -0.67 32.06 16.95
CA VAL A 209 0.28 30.95 17.07
C VAL A 209 -0.34 29.80 17.85
N MET A 210 -0.27 28.60 17.27
CA MET A 210 -0.62 27.34 17.93
C MET A 210 0.65 26.68 18.45
N SER A 211 0.60 26.20 19.69
CA SER A 211 1.61 25.31 20.28
C SER A 211 0.99 23.93 20.48
N ARG A 212 1.60 22.89 19.91
CA ARG A 212 1.27 21.47 20.14
C ARG A 212 2.49 20.79 20.79
N PRO A 213 2.60 20.80 22.12
CA PRO A 213 3.74 20.20 22.81
C PRO A 213 3.80 18.69 22.61
N PHE A 214 5.01 18.20 22.37
CA PHE A 214 5.38 16.80 22.43
C PHE A 214 5.80 16.41 23.85
N VAL A 215 6.54 17.30 24.53
CA VAL A 215 6.95 17.18 25.94
C VAL A 215 7.08 18.60 26.52
N THR A 216 6.70 18.80 27.78
CA THR A 216 7.00 20.03 28.53
C THR A 216 7.89 19.74 29.73
N THR A 217 8.40 20.80 30.35
CA THR A 217 9.16 20.75 31.61
C THR A 217 8.45 19.99 32.73
N ALA A 218 7.12 19.86 32.70
CA ALA A 218 6.37 19.05 33.66
C ALA A 218 6.62 17.54 33.50
N GLN A 219 6.64 17.03 32.26
CA GLN A 219 7.01 15.63 32.00
C GLN A 219 8.52 15.41 32.03
N SER A 220 9.29 16.43 31.66
CA SER A 220 10.75 16.32 31.54
C SER A 220 11.50 16.49 32.86
N SER A 221 10.83 16.70 34.00
CA SER A 221 11.46 17.12 35.27
C SER A 221 12.29 18.42 35.14
N GLY A 222 11.83 19.37 34.33
CA GLY A 222 12.45 20.69 34.15
C GLY A 222 13.54 20.78 33.08
N VAL A 223 14.02 19.65 32.55
CA VAL A 223 15.24 19.61 31.74
C VAL A 223 15.11 20.05 30.27
N CYS A 224 13.92 19.94 29.65
CA CYS A 224 13.67 20.39 28.28
C CYS A 224 12.17 20.57 27.97
N ALA A 225 11.85 21.32 26.91
CA ALA A 225 10.52 21.32 26.31
C ALA A 225 10.64 21.22 24.79
N ILE A 226 9.66 20.55 24.16
CA ILE A 226 9.62 20.36 22.71
C ILE A 226 8.18 20.53 22.22
N SER A 227 7.98 21.42 21.25
CA SER A 227 6.64 21.72 20.72
C SER A 227 6.64 22.00 19.22
N SER A 228 5.55 21.58 18.56
CA SER A 228 5.22 22.04 17.21
C SER A 228 4.57 23.42 17.29
N ILE A 229 5.29 24.43 16.83
CA ILE A 229 4.84 25.82 16.73
C ILE A 229 4.30 26.05 15.30
N GLU A 230 3.01 26.33 15.21
CA GLU A 230 2.26 26.39 13.95
C GLU A 230 1.53 27.72 13.79
N SER A 231 1.63 28.33 12.62
CA SER A 231 0.96 29.60 12.31
C SER A 231 0.83 29.84 10.80
N SER A 232 0.25 30.98 10.41
CA SER A 232 -0.04 31.35 9.03
C SER A 232 0.32 32.81 8.75
N LYS A 233 0.91 33.08 7.58
CA LYS A 233 1.04 34.44 7.03
C LYS A 233 -0.29 35.22 7.00
N VAL A 234 -1.41 34.52 6.87
CA VAL A 234 -2.76 35.12 6.75
C VAL A 234 -3.14 35.88 8.03
N TYR A 235 -2.60 35.49 9.19
CA TYR A 235 -2.87 36.16 10.47
C TYR A 235 -2.10 37.47 10.67
N GLY A 236 -1.08 37.75 9.84
CA GLY A 236 -0.23 38.93 9.98
C GLY A 236 0.73 38.87 11.18
N ASP A 237 0.87 39.98 11.89
CA ASP A 237 1.76 40.12 13.06
C ASP A 237 1.22 39.32 14.26
N THR A 238 1.99 38.34 14.73
CA THR A 238 1.65 37.53 15.91
C THR A 238 2.34 38.04 17.18
N ILE A 239 2.05 37.45 18.33
CA ILE A 239 2.85 37.67 19.56
C ILE A 239 4.33 37.37 19.34
N LEU A 240 4.65 36.31 18.58
CA LEU A 240 6.05 35.92 18.31
C LEU A 240 6.75 36.87 17.34
N SER A 241 6.01 37.75 16.66
CA SER A 241 6.57 38.80 15.78
C SER A 241 7.06 40.03 16.55
N LYS A 242 6.99 40.03 17.89
CA LYS A 242 7.64 41.03 18.75
C LYS A 242 8.97 40.48 19.26
N TYR A 243 9.98 41.35 19.38
CA TYR A 243 11.27 40.96 19.94
C TYR A 243 11.11 40.50 21.39
N MET A 244 11.62 39.30 21.67
CA MET A 244 11.66 38.69 22.99
C MET A 244 13.05 38.14 23.32
N THR A 245 13.36 38.15 24.61
CA THR A 245 14.65 37.72 25.17
C THR A 245 14.40 36.83 26.37
N PHE A 246 14.57 35.51 26.19
CA PHE A 246 14.62 34.56 27.31
C PHE A 246 16.00 34.64 27.96
N LYS A 247 16.08 34.93 29.26
CA LYS A 247 17.38 35.17 29.92
C LYS A 247 18.19 33.89 30.16
N SER A 248 17.53 32.73 30.25
CA SER A 248 18.16 31.46 30.66
C SER A 248 17.85 30.26 29.76
N VAL A 249 17.11 30.43 28.66
CA VAL A 249 16.65 29.33 27.79
C VAL A 249 17.24 29.47 26.37
N ASP A 250 18.04 28.50 25.96
CA ASP A 250 18.54 28.34 24.60
C ASP A 250 17.44 27.74 23.70
N HIS A 251 17.31 28.24 22.47
CA HIS A 251 16.27 27.80 21.53
C HIS A 251 16.90 27.19 20.27
N CYS A 252 16.49 25.98 19.91
CA CYS A 252 16.79 25.34 18.63
C CYS A 252 15.49 25.18 17.84
N LEU A 253 15.38 25.87 16.70
CA LEU A 253 14.16 25.98 15.90
C LEU A 253 14.38 25.28 14.56
N CYS A 254 13.70 24.15 14.35
CA CYS A 254 13.84 23.32 13.15
C CYS A 254 12.58 23.42 12.28
N VAL A 255 12.69 24.07 11.10
CA VAL A 255 11.53 24.29 10.23
C VAL A 255 11.14 22.98 9.55
N GLN A 256 9.88 22.56 9.72
CA GLN A 256 9.35 21.32 9.13
C GLN A 256 8.47 21.59 7.90
N GLU A 257 7.73 22.70 7.88
CA GLU A 257 6.91 23.07 6.71
C GLU A 257 6.91 24.59 6.53
N GLY A 258 6.88 25.03 5.27
CA GLY A 258 6.72 26.44 4.91
C GLY A 258 8.01 27.26 5.01
N THR A 259 7.89 28.49 5.50
CA THR A 259 9.01 29.45 5.58
C THR A 259 8.87 30.30 6.83
N LEU A 260 9.88 30.23 7.69
CA LEU A 260 10.02 31.04 8.90
C LEU A 260 10.98 32.19 8.61
N ILE A 261 10.71 33.38 9.15
CA ILE A 261 11.69 34.46 9.20
C ILE A 261 12.10 34.64 10.66
N VAL A 262 13.40 34.56 10.92
CA VAL A 262 13.98 34.89 12.22
C VAL A 262 14.65 36.25 12.11
N SER A 263 14.21 37.20 12.93
CA SER A 263 14.83 38.51 13.09
C SER A 263 15.58 38.52 14.40
N LEU A 264 16.87 38.89 14.41
CA LEU A 264 17.60 39.21 15.64
C LEU A 264 17.66 40.72 15.80
N GLU A 265 17.58 41.21 17.05
CA GLU A 265 17.53 42.65 17.28
C GLU A 265 18.79 43.35 16.74
N GLY A 266 18.57 44.46 16.02
CA GLY A 266 19.61 45.25 15.36
C GLY A 266 20.17 44.63 14.07
N GLN A 267 19.54 43.60 13.49
CA GLN A 267 20.05 42.88 12.31
C GLN A 267 18.99 42.73 11.20
N SER A 268 19.43 42.25 10.04
CA SER A 268 18.54 41.86 8.94
C SER A 268 17.80 40.56 9.24
N ASP A 269 16.53 40.51 8.86
CA ASP A 269 15.71 39.29 8.78
C ASP A 269 16.46 38.16 8.01
N THR A 270 16.42 36.94 8.56
CA THR A 270 16.92 35.73 7.89
C THR A 270 15.77 34.77 7.62
N GLU A 271 15.62 34.31 6.38
CA GLU A 271 14.62 33.31 5.99
C GLU A 271 15.15 31.89 6.24
N PHE A 272 14.27 31.01 6.70
CA PHE A 272 14.49 29.59 6.94
C PHE A 272 13.39 28.76 6.27
N ARG A 273 13.78 27.66 5.63
CA ARG A 273 12.94 26.73 4.88
C ARG A 273 12.96 25.34 5.51
N GLU A 274 12.10 24.47 5.01
CA GLU A 274 12.01 23.06 5.42
C GLU A 274 13.39 22.38 5.54
N GLY A 275 13.64 21.78 6.69
CA GLY A 275 14.89 21.10 7.05
C GLY A 275 16.01 22.00 7.58
N GLU A 276 15.90 23.32 7.47
CA GLU A 276 16.88 24.27 8.01
C GLU A 276 16.63 24.56 9.50
N THR A 277 17.70 24.79 10.25
CA THR A 277 17.68 24.95 11.71
C THR A 277 18.30 26.26 12.15
N ALA A 278 17.60 27.04 12.98
CA ALA A 278 18.13 28.21 13.68
C ALA A 278 18.47 27.85 15.13
N VAL A 279 19.63 28.27 15.64
CA VAL A 279 19.97 28.15 17.06
C VAL A 279 20.19 29.54 17.64
N ILE A 280 19.47 29.86 18.71
CA ILE A 280 19.40 31.19 19.31
C ILE A 280 19.70 31.06 20.81
N PRO A 281 20.88 31.53 21.27
CA PRO A 281 21.22 31.40 22.68
C PRO A 281 20.42 32.31 23.62
N ALA A 282 20.30 31.89 24.88
CA ALA A 282 19.70 32.67 25.95
C ALA A 282 20.36 34.06 26.07
N GLY A 283 19.55 35.08 26.24
CA GLY A 283 19.96 36.49 26.27
C GLY A 283 20.04 37.17 24.90
N GLN A 284 19.91 36.44 23.79
CA GLN A 284 19.80 37.04 22.44
C GLN A 284 18.33 37.38 22.15
N ALA A 285 18.03 38.67 21.94
CA ALA A 285 16.72 39.12 21.51
C ALA A 285 16.40 38.63 20.08
N PHE A 286 15.22 38.01 19.88
CA PHE A 286 14.75 37.51 18.59
C PHE A 286 13.23 37.70 18.38
N ALA A 287 12.79 37.66 17.13
CA ALA A 287 11.38 37.66 16.72
C ALA A 287 11.17 36.70 15.54
N LEU A 288 9.95 36.17 15.42
CA LEU A 288 9.55 35.19 14.41
C LEU A 288 8.39 35.72 13.54
N LYS A 289 8.49 35.56 12.22
CA LYS A 289 7.40 35.84 11.27
C LYS A 289 7.14 34.63 10.39
N PHE A 290 5.87 34.29 10.21
CA PHE A 290 5.45 33.12 9.44
C PHE A 290 5.16 33.53 8.01
N ALA A 291 6.09 33.28 7.08
CA ALA A 291 6.08 33.89 5.75
C ALA A 291 5.25 33.12 4.70
N SER A 292 4.85 31.88 5.00
CA SER A 292 4.04 31.00 4.14
C SER A 292 2.61 30.81 4.67
N ARG A 293 1.69 30.33 3.82
CA ARG A 293 0.26 30.16 4.17
C ARG A 293 0.05 29.18 5.34
N PHE A 294 0.94 28.21 5.47
CA PHE A 294 1.14 27.43 6.68
C PHE A 294 2.64 27.41 6.96
N VAL A 295 3.02 27.42 8.23
CA VAL A 295 4.39 27.23 8.70
C VAL A 295 4.35 26.35 9.94
N ARG A 296 5.18 25.30 9.95
CA ARG A 296 5.41 24.43 11.11
C ARG A 296 6.90 24.48 11.47
N VAL A 297 7.17 24.74 12.74
CA VAL A 297 8.53 24.76 13.32
C VAL A 297 8.51 23.89 14.55
N TRP A 298 9.45 22.95 14.65
CA TRP A 298 9.69 22.24 15.91
C TRP A 298 10.68 23.04 16.74
N SER A 299 10.21 23.52 17.90
CA SER A 299 11.00 24.23 18.88
C SER A 299 11.51 23.24 19.92
N PHE A 300 12.82 23.20 20.12
CA PHE A 300 13.49 22.46 21.18
C PHE A 300 14.15 23.49 22.12
N THR A 301 13.87 23.39 23.41
CA THR A 301 14.38 24.30 24.45
C THR A 301 14.87 23.53 25.66
N ASP A 302 15.84 24.09 26.38
CA ASP A 302 16.40 23.57 27.63
C ASP A 302 15.67 24.10 28.89
N GLY A 303 14.39 24.44 28.74
CA GLY A 303 13.51 24.98 29.77
C GLY A 303 12.21 25.56 29.19
N ASP A 304 11.48 26.31 30.02
CA ASP A 304 10.23 26.99 29.63
C ASP A 304 10.49 28.10 28.58
N GLY A 305 10.21 27.80 27.31
CA GLY A 305 10.45 28.68 26.15
C GLY A 305 9.18 29.29 25.55
N ILE A 306 9.22 29.53 24.23
CA ILE A 306 8.12 30.11 23.46
C ILE A 306 6.82 29.30 23.52
N GLU A 307 6.91 27.98 23.66
CA GLU A 307 5.76 27.08 23.84
C GLU A 307 5.07 27.36 25.18
N THR A 308 5.82 27.54 26.26
CA THR A 308 5.27 27.80 27.59
C THR A 308 4.63 29.18 27.69
N LEU A 309 5.16 30.19 26.99
CA LEU A 309 4.49 31.48 26.82
C LEU A 309 3.09 31.30 26.19
N ILE A 310 2.99 30.51 25.11
CA ILE A 310 1.71 30.20 24.46
C ILE A 310 0.79 29.38 25.37
N HIS A 311 1.32 28.45 26.17
CA HIS A 311 0.51 27.63 27.08
C HIS A 311 -0.07 28.43 28.24
N ARG A 312 0.69 29.36 28.81
CA ARG A 312 0.30 30.15 30.00
C ARG A 312 -0.63 31.32 29.68
N VAL A 313 -0.49 31.96 28.51
CA VAL A 313 -1.35 33.09 28.08
C VAL A 313 -2.49 32.61 27.16
N GLY A 314 -2.29 31.52 26.43
CA GLY A 314 -3.24 30.98 25.46
C GLY A 314 -4.36 30.14 26.04
N GLN A 315 -5.29 29.75 25.16
CA GLN A 315 -6.42 28.88 25.49
C GLN A 315 -6.22 27.50 24.88
N ARG A 316 -6.71 26.44 25.55
CA ARG A 316 -6.84 25.10 24.97
C ARG A 316 -7.61 25.17 23.65
N TYR A 317 -7.13 24.46 22.64
CA TYR A 317 -7.69 24.46 21.30
C TYR A 317 -8.02 23.03 20.85
N GLU A 318 -9.30 22.77 20.65
CA GLU A 318 -9.83 21.44 20.31
C GLU A 318 -9.69 21.10 18.81
N GLY A 319 -9.50 22.10 17.95
CA GLY A 319 -9.33 21.89 16.51
C GLY A 319 -8.00 21.18 16.18
N ALA A 320 -8.01 20.29 15.20
CA ALA A 320 -6.79 19.58 14.76
C ALA A 320 -5.82 20.49 13.98
N VAL A 321 -6.36 21.45 13.23
CA VAL A 321 -5.64 22.36 12.33
C VAL A 321 -5.88 23.82 12.71
N LEU A 322 -5.02 24.71 12.21
CA LEU A 322 -5.19 26.16 12.34
C LEU A 322 -6.60 26.64 11.89
N PRO A 323 -7.27 27.51 12.66
CA PRO A 323 -8.60 28.03 12.31
C PRO A 323 -8.56 29.05 11.15
N ASP A 324 -9.67 29.25 10.44
CA ASP A 324 -9.74 30.29 9.39
C ASP A 324 -9.68 31.72 9.97
N GLU A 325 -10.19 31.91 11.19
CA GLU A 325 -10.20 33.20 11.91
C GLU A 325 -9.51 33.06 13.28
N VAL A 326 -8.78 34.10 13.67
CA VAL A 326 -8.01 34.17 14.93
C VAL A 326 -8.56 35.29 15.81
N ARG A 327 -8.67 35.02 17.11
CA ARG A 327 -9.03 36.03 18.11
C ARG A 327 -7.88 37.04 18.30
N GLU A 328 -8.23 38.32 18.37
CA GLU A 328 -7.31 39.36 18.83
C GLU A 328 -6.85 39.08 20.27
N TRP A 329 -5.66 39.56 20.62
CA TRP A 329 -5.00 39.34 21.91
C TRP A 329 -4.62 40.66 22.58
N ASP A 330 -4.71 40.73 23.91
CA ASP A 330 -4.30 41.92 24.67
C ASP A 330 -2.85 41.76 25.16
N ALA A 331 -2.07 42.84 25.07
CA ALA A 331 -0.74 42.93 25.66
C ALA A 331 -0.77 42.96 27.20
N ALA A 332 -1.94 43.18 27.82
CA ALA A 332 -2.13 43.08 29.27
C ALA A 332 -1.95 41.63 29.77
N ASP A 333 -2.56 40.64 29.08
CA ASP A 333 -2.55 39.22 29.46
C ASP A 333 -1.13 38.62 29.47
N VAL A 334 -0.26 39.16 28.63
CA VAL A 334 1.13 38.71 28.48
C VAL A 334 2.00 39.15 29.68
N LYS A 335 1.72 40.29 30.31
CA LYS A 335 2.65 40.95 31.27
C LYS A 335 2.95 40.16 32.53
N SER A 336 1.98 39.40 33.05
CA SER A 336 2.19 38.55 34.23
C SER A 336 3.14 37.40 33.93
N VAL A 337 2.90 36.70 32.82
CA VAL A 337 3.67 35.52 32.40
C VAL A 337 5.12 35.87 32.03
N VAL A 338 5.36 37.05 31.46
CA VAL A 338 6.70 37.55 31.12
C VAL A 338 7.65 37.56 32.32
N ALA A 339 7.16 37.97 33.50
CA ALA A 339 7.96 38.01 34.71
C ALA A 339 8.29 36.59 35.22
N ASP A 340 7.30 35.70 35.25
CA ASP A 340 7.46 34.32 35.71
C ASP A 340 8.41 33.50 34.83
N LEU A 341 8.48 33.80 33.53
CA LEU A 341 9.37 33.14 32.56
C LEU A 341 10.76 33.78 32.49
N ASN A 342 11.07 34.78 33.31
CA ASN A 342 12.34 35.53 33.27
C ASN A 342 12.67 36.00 31.83
N MET A 343 11.67 36.60 31.18
CA MET A 343 11.71 37.04 29.79
C MET A 343 11.56 38.57 29.70
N GLU A 344 12.10 39.18 28.64
CA GLU A 344 11.73 40.53 28.20
C GLU A 344 11.01 40.45 26.85
N ILE A 345 10.01 41.32 26.62
CA ILE A 345 9.29 41.39 25.33
C ILE A 345 8.87 42.83 25.00
N ALA A 346 9.06 43.24 23.75
CA ALA A 346 8.85 44.61 23.28
C ALA A 346 7.36 44.96 23.03
N LEU A 347 6.58 45.14 24.10
CA LEU A 347 5.16 45.51 24.08
C LEU A 347 4.96 47.04 24.18
N TRP A 348 4.95 47.76 23.04
CA TRP A 348 4.80 49.23 23.04
C TRP A 348 3.39 49.74 22.70
N MET A 349 2.73 50.25 23.74
CA MET A 349 1.71 51.32 23.81
C MET A 349 0.77 51.56 22.61
N MET A 350 -0.47 51.06 22.73
CA MET A 350 -1.65 51.86 22.38
C MET A 350 -2.27 52.44 23.67
N GLN A 351 -2.18 53.76 23.84
CA GLN A 351 -3.14 54.52 24.67
C GLN A 351 -3.98 55.41 23.73
N PRO A 352 -5.29 55.55 23.97
CA PRO A 352 -6.17 56.34 23.10
C PRO A 352 -6.20 57.81 23.53
N GLU A 353 -5.50 58.69 22.82
CA GLU A 353 -5.74 60.15 22.89
C GLU A 353 -5.97 60.77 21.50
N ALA A 354 -6.68 61.89 21.51
CA ALA A 354 -7.47 62.39 20.38
C ALA A 354 -6.68 62.83 19.14
N ARG A 355 -7.22 62.56 17.94
CA ARG A 355 -6.85 63.28 16.71
C ARG A 355 -7.54 64.66 16.68
N PRO A 356 -6.80 65.77 16.53
CA PRO A 356 -7.35 67.03 16.05
C PRO A 356 -7.53 66.99 14.52
N SER A 357 -8.52 67.70 14.00
CA SER A 357 -8.78 67.80 12.56
C SER A 357 -7.69 68.59 11.81
N PRO A 358 -7.30 68.20 10.59
CA PRO A 358 -6.32 68.96 9.80
C PRO A 358 -6.96 70.17 9.09
N ALA A 359 -6.25 71.30 9.11
CA ALA A 359 -6.50 72.48 8.29
C ALA A 359 -5.56 72.50 7.04
N PRO A 360 -5.87 73.26 5.98
CA PRO A 360 -5.38 72.94 4.62
C PRO A 360 -4.02 73.57 4.27
N PRO A 361 -3.26 72.96 3.33
CA PRO A 361 -2.09 73.59 2.71
C PRO A 361 -2.48 74.48 1.52
N ALA A 362 -1.72 75.56 1.31
CA ALA A 362 -1.81 76.44 0.15
C ALA A 362 -0.89 75.99 -1.01
N ALA A 363 -1.07 76.59 -2.19
CA ALA A 363 -0.54 76.12 -3.48
C ALA A 363 0.97 76.31 -3.71
N GLY A 364 1.55 75.47 -4.58
CA GLY A 364 2.93 75.59 -5.08
C GLY A 364 3.30 74.46 -6.07
N ASP A 365 3.21 74.77 -7.36
CA ASP A 365 3.70 74.02 -8.55
C ASP A 365 5.26 73.85 -8.54
N GLU A 366 5.96 72.99 -9.32
CA GLU A 366 5.67 72.21 -10.54
C GLU A 366 6.52 70.89 -10.65
N ASN A 367 6.02 69.93 -11.45
CA ASN A 367 6.73 69.02 -12.40
C ASN A 367 8.02 68.23 -12.07
N LEU A 368 7.90 66.89 -12.00
CA LEU A 368 8.63 65.89 -12.83
C LEU A 368 8.01 64.47 -12.66
N PRO A 369 7.71 63.69 -13.72
CA PRO A 369 7.01 62.40 -13.59
C PRO A 369 7.93 61.18 -13.42
N LEU A 370 7.67 60.35 -12.40
CA LEU A 370 8.29 59.02 -12.22
C LEU A 370 7.52 57.90 -12.95
N PRO A 371 8.14 56.74 -13.25
CA PRO A 371 7.58 55.74 -14.17
C PRO A 371 6.35 54.99 -13.61
N ARG A 372 5.31 54.82 -14.42
CA ARG A 372 4.15 53.99 -14.08
C ARG A 372 4.49 52.50 -14.06
N ALA A 373 4.30 51.85 -12.91
CA ALA A 373 4.31 50.40 -12.80
C ALA A 373 3.26 49.74 -13.73
N LYS A 374 3.62 48.62 -14.36
CA LYS A 374 2.71 47.85 -15.23
C LYS A 374 1.67 47.13 -14.37
N ARG A 375 0.38 47.31 -14.68
CA ARG A 375 -0.71 46.55 -14.05
C ARG A 375 -0.63 45.07 -14.44
N PRO A 376 -0.93 44.12 -13.52
CA PRO A 376 -1.06 42.71 -13.86
C PRO A 376 -2.20 42.48 -14.87
N ARG A 377 -2.11 41.38 -15.61
CA ARG A 377 -3.10 40.98 -16.62
C ARG A 377 -3.80 39.71 -16.15
N ALA A 378 -5.12 39.79 -15.96
CA ALA A 378 -5.98 38.64 -15.68
C ALA A 378 -5.76 37.50 -16.68
N ALA A 379 -5.69 36.26 -16.18
CA ALA A 379 -5.46 35.08 -17.01
C ALA A 379 -6.70 34.72 -17.85
N GLN A 380 -7.89 34.96 -17.29
CA GLN A 380 -9.17 34.74 -17.99
C GLN A 380 -10.20 35.81 -17.62
N ALA A 381 -10.69 36.56 -18.62
CA ALA A 381 -11.70 37.59 -18.39
C ALA A 381 -13.10 36.99 -18.13
N CYS A 382 -13.80 37.50 -17.11
CA CYS A 382 -15.17 37.08 -16.78
C CYS A 382 -16.16 37.39 -17.92
N GLU A 383 -17.32 36.71 -17.94
CA GLU A 383 -18.28 36.78 -19.06
C GLU A 383 -18.80 38.20 -19.34
N ARG A 384 -18.97 39.03 -18.31
CA ARG A 384 -19.39 40.44 -18.45
C ARG A 384 -18.32 41.30 -19.13
N CYS A 385 -17.04 41.02 -18.87
CA CYS A 385 -15.92 41.70 -19.53
C CYS A 385 -15.69 41.16 -20.95
N ARG A 386 -15.84 39.84 -21.17
CA ARG A 386 -15.83 39.21 -22.51
C ARG A 386 -16.92 39.79 -23.42
N SER A 387 -18.17 39.77 -22.99
CA SER A 387 -19.31 40.26 -23.78
C SER A 387 -19.22 41.76 -24.13
N LYS A 388 -18.63 42.59 -23.25
CA LYS A 388 -18.41 44.02 -23.52
C LYS A 388 -17.03 44.37 -24.09
N LYS A 389 -16.17 43.38 -24.35
CA LYS A 389 -14.78 43.54 -24.83
C LYS A 389 -13.92 44.48 -23.96
N TYR A 390 -14.10 44.45 -22.65
CA TYR A 390 -13.30 45.23 -21.69
C TYR A 390 -12.19 44.38 -21.06
N LYS A 391 -11.09 45.03 -20.63
CA LYS A 391 -10.05 44.36 -19.83
C LYS A 391 -10.61 44.05 -18.44
N CYS A 392 -10.38 42.83 -17.98
CA CYS A 392 -10.73 42.35 -16.65
C CYS A 392 -9.49 42.43 -15.75
N ASP A 393 -9.70 42.79 -14.49
CA ASP A 393 -8.68 43.03 -13.46
C ASP A 393 -8.89 42.17 -12.19
N GLU A 394 -9.83 41.22 -12.22
CA GLU A 394 -10.12 40.20 -11.19
C GLU A 394 -10.48 40.73 -9.78
N GLN A 395 -10.46 42.05 -9.56
CA GLN A 395 -10.87 42.69 -8.30
C GLN A 395 -12.38 42.98 -8.27
N GLY A 396 -13.13 42.10 -7.62
CA GLY A 396 -14.59 42.09 -7.58
C GLY A 396 -15.31 43.13 -6.71
N THR A 397 -14.87 44.40 -6.68
CA THR A 397 -15.55 45.60 -6.10
C THR A 397 -14.73 46.85 -6.50
N THR A 398 -15.23 48.05 -6.83
CA THR A 398 -16.58 48.68 -6.78
C THR A 398 -16.64 49.89 -7.75
N ASP A 399 -17.85 50.46 -7.93
CA ASP A 399 -18.14 51.85 -8.29
C ASP A 399 -17.54 52.53 -9.54
N ARG A 400 -18.28 52.40 -10.66
CA ARG A 400 -18.72 53.59 -11.45
C ARG A 400 -20.14 53.38 -12.01
N GLY A 401 -21.06 54.27 -11.64
CA GLY A 401 -22.35 54.44 -12.33
C GLY A 401 -23.61 54.22 -11.48
N ARG A 402 -23.95 55.20 -10.62
CA ARG A 402 -25.35 55.45 -10.25
C ARG A 402 -26.10 56.09 -11.45
N VAL A 403 -27.43 56.06 -11.39
CA VAL A 403 -28.42 56.69 -12.29
C VAL A 403 -28.89 55.82 -13.49
N ALA A 404 -29.91 55.01 -13.21
CA ALA A 404 -31.14 54.79 -14.00
C ALA A 404 -31.86 53.58 -13.36
N GLY A 405 -33.03 53.79 -12.76
CA GLY A 405 -33.64 52.80 -11.86
C GLY A 405 -34.42 51.68 -12.56
N LEU A 406 -34.31 50.47 -12.04
CA LEU A 406 -35.32 49.39 -12.07
C LEU A 406 -35.11 48.51 -10.81
N PRO A 407 -36.15 48.14 -10.05
CA PRO A 407 -36.00 47.43 -8.78
C PRO A 407 -35.83 45.92 -9.03
N GLY A 408 -34.57 45.44 -9.07
CA GLY A 408 -34.25 44.08 -9.49
C GLY A 408 -33.08 43.44 -8.77
N ARG A 409 -33.09 43.40 -7.42
CA ARG A 409 -32.15 42.56 -6.65
C ARG A 409 -32.63 42.01 -5.32
N ILE A 410 -33.79 42.44 -4.81
CA ILE A 410 -34.49 41.75 -3.71
C ILE A 410 -35.48 40.71 -4.27
N SER A 411 -36.04 40.93 -5.49
CA SER A 411 -37.00 39.96 -6.05
C SER A 411 -36.35 38.63 -6.43
N TYR A 412 -35.11 38.57 -6.95
CA TYR A 412 -34.57 37.28 -7.42
C TYR A 412 -34.47 36.20 -6.32
N VAL A 413 -34.15 36.59 -5.09
CA VAL A 413 -34.13 35.65 -3.94
C VAL A 413 -35.56 35.31 -3.53
N ALA A 414 -36.44 36.30 -3.35
CA ALA A 414 -37.85 36.06 -3.01
C ALA A 414 -38.64 35.30 -4.10
N ASP A 415 -38.27 35.45 -5.37
CA ASP A 415 -38.83 34.75 -6.53
C ASP A 415 -38.30 33.31 -6.62
N LEU A 416 -37.07 33.06 -6.17
CA LEU A 416 -36.52 31.72 -5.99
C LEU A 416 -37.16 31.02 -4.79
N GLU A 417 -37.22 31.65 -3.62
CA GLU A 417 -37.88 31.14 -2.42
C GLU A 417 -39.36 30.80 -2.71
N ARG A 418 -40.09 31.74 -3.33
CA ARG A 418 -41.46 31.50 -3.80
C ARG A 418 -41.57 30.36 -4.81
N LYS A 419 -40.61 30.19 -5.73
CA LYS A 419 -40.60 29.03 -6.65
C LYS A 419 -40.26 27.72 -5.95
N VAL A 420 -39.40 27.74 -4.94
CA VAL A 420 -39.09 26.56 -4.11
C VAL A 420 -40.32 26.15 -3.32
N ASP A 421 -41.04 27.08 -2.70
CA ASP A 421 -42.31 26.80 -2.01
C ASP A 421 -43.41 26.30 -2.99
N GLU A 422 -43.52 26.92 -4.17
CA GLU A 422 -44.50 26.52 -5.19
C GLU A 422 -44.19 25.11 -5.74
N LEU A 423 -42.91 24.76 -5.95
CA LEU A 423 -42.48 23.43 -6.37
C LEU A 423 -42.62 22.40 -5.24
N THR A 424 -42.30 22.75 -4.00
CA THR A 424 -42.48 21.88 -2.82
C THR A 424 -43.96 21.56 -2.59
N THR A 425 -44.84 22.56 -2.81
CA THR A 425 -46.29 22.37 -2.73
C THR A 425 -46.80 21.47 -3.86
N LYS A 426 -46.30 21.65 -5.09
CA LYS A 426 -46.64 20.76 -6.23
C LYS A 426 -46.13 19.34 -6.03
N LEU A 427 -44.95 19.16 -5.42
CA LEU A 427 -44.41 17.84 -5.07
C LEU A 427 -45.34 17.12 -4.09
N ARG A 428 -45.73 17.77 -2.99
CA ARG A 428 -46.66 17.21 -1.99
C ARG A 428 -48.04 16.89 -2.57
N LEU A 429 -48.54 17.72 -3.49
CA LEU A 429 -49.80 17.43 -4.18
C LEU A 429 -49.66 16.20 -5.08
N ALA A 430 -48.59 16.09 -5.87
CA ALA A 430 -48.33 14.93 -6.71
C ALA A 430 -48.12 13.64 -5.88
N GLU A 431 -47.41 13.72 -4.75
CA GLU A 431 -47.28 12.63 -3.78
C GLU A 431 -48.64 12.20 -3.21
N SER A 432 -49.55 13.15 -2.95
CA SER A 432 -50.91 12.84 -2.50
C SER A 432 -51.80 12.24 -3.60
N GLU A 433 -51.62 12.64 -4.87
CA GLU A 433 -52.30 12.02 -6.02
C GLU A 433 -51.81 10.60 -6.28
N ILE A 434 -50.50 10.35 -6.14
CA ILE A 434 -49.91 9.00 -6.25
C ILE A 434 -50.42 8.11 -5.09
N THR A 435 -50.48 8.64 -3.87
CA THR A 435 -50.96 7.89 -2.69
C THR A 435 -52.45 7.59 -2.75
N SER A 436 -53.26 8.43 -3.41
CA SER A 436 -54.71 8.23 -3.56
C SER A 436 -55.12 7.38 -4.76
N GLN A 437 -54.18 6.99 -5.63
CA GLN A 437 -54.44 6.17 -6.83
C GLN A 437 -54.10 4.67 -6.67
N LEU A 438 -53.66 4.21 -5.50
CA LEU A 438 -53.43 2.79 -5.20
C LEU A 438 -54.76 2.06 -4.86
N PRO A 439 -55.28 1.15 -5.71
CA PRO A 439 -56.54 0.46 -5.43
C PRO A 439 -56.32 -0.74 -4.51
N GLN A 440 -57.05 -0.79 -3.39
CA GLN A 440 -57.12 -2.00 -2.57
C GLN A 440 -57.81 -3.16 -3.34
N ARG A 441 -57.07 -4.24 -3.60
CA ARG A 441 -57.59 -5.57 -3.98
C ARG A 441 -56.64 -6.61 -3.36
N VAL A 442 -57.01 -7.35 -2.32
CA VAL A 442 -58.05 -8.40 -2.27
C VAL A 442 -57.82 -9.44 -3.37
N ILE A 443 -57.27 -10.58 -2.95
CA ILE A 443 -57.01 -11.78 -3.76
C ILE A 443 -58.33 -12.50 -4.06
N PRO A 444 -58.56 -12.91 -5.31
CA PRO A 444 -59.03 -14.27 -5.54
C PRO A 444 -58.23 -15.03 -6.61
N THR A 445 -58.05 -16.32 -6.38
CA THR A 445 -57.48 -17.32 -7.30
C THR A 445 -58.41 -17.65 -8.47
N THR A 446 -57.87 -17.90 -9.68
CA THR A 446 -58.05 -19.15 -10.48
C THR A 446 -57.38 -19.10 -11.87
N PHE A 447 -57.35 -20.26 -12.54
CA PHE A 447 -56.52 -20.66 -13.70
C PHE A 447 -57.00 -20.17 -15.09
N ALA A 448 -56.07 -20.12 -16.06
CA ALA A 448 -56.11 -20.79 -17.39
C ALA A 448 -55.52 -19.96 -18.57
N SER A 449 -54.92 -20.67 -19.54
CA SER A 449 -54.39 -20.17 -20.84
C SER A 449 -55.34 -20.56 -22.00
N PRO A 450 -55.02 -20.44 -23.32
CA PRO A 450 -54.02 -19.62 -24.05
C PRO A 450 -54.63 -18.84 -25.27
N GLY A 451 -53.85 -18.03 -26.01
CA GLY A 451 -54.32 -17.47 -27.31
C GLY A 451 -53.31 -16.59 -28.08
N THR A 452 -52.98 -16.98 -29.32
CA THR A 452 -52.03 -16.38 -30.29
C THR A 452 -52.49 -15.08 -30.99
N ALA A 453 -51.57 -14.14 -31.31
CA ALA A 453 -51.10 -13.86 -32.69
C ALA A 453 -50.25 -12.57 -32.92
N GLN A 454 -49.08 -12.76 -33.58
CA GLN A 454 -48.41 -11.88 -34.59
C GLN A 454 -47.62 -10.60 -34.18
N GLN A 455 -46.61 -10.30 -35.03
CA GLN A 455 -45.40 -9.45 -34.85
C GLN A 455 -45.51 -8.09 -35.59
N PRO A 456 -44.49 -7.17 -35.64
CA PRO A 456 -43.17 -7.12 -34.99
C PRO A 456 -42.86 -5.82 -34.21
N VAL A 457 -41.83 -5.83 -33.34
CA VAL A 457 -41.30 -4.64 -32.66
C VAL A 457 -39.77 -4.57 -32.78
N VAL A 458 -39.24 -3.39 -33.09
CA VAL A 458 -37.81 -3.05 -33.05
C VAL A 458 -37.51 -2.41 -31.68
N PRO A 459 -36.47 -2.84 -30.94
CA PRO A 459 -36.22 -2.32 -29.60
C PRO A 459 -35.37 -1.03 -29.63
N HIS A 460 -35.84 0.01 -28.95
CA HIS A 460 -34.97 1.07 -28.43
C HIS A 460 -34.83 0.87 -26.92
N ALA A 461 -33.58 0.88 -26.44
CA ALA A 461 -33.25 0.60 -25.06
C ALA A 461 -33.65 1.75 -24.12
N ALA A 462 -34.24 1.40 -22.97
CA ALA A 462 -34.29 2.27 -21.81
C ALA A 462 -32.99 2.10 -21.01
N ILE A 463 -32.44 3.21 -20.53
CA ILE A 463 -31.28 3.26 -19.62
C ILE A 463 -31.84 3.40 -18.21
N ASP A 464 -31.43 2.57 -17.27
CA ASP A 464 -31.81 2.69 -15.86
C ASP A 464 -30.67 2.37 -14.89
N ALA A 465 -30.73 3.04 -13.73
CA ALA A 465 -30.00 2.80 -12.48
C ALA A 465 -28.46 3.02 -12.44
N THR A 466 -28.06 4.27 -12.15
CA THR A 466 -26.81 4.61 -11.43
C THR A 466 -27.09 4.73 -9.92
N PRO A 467 -26.28 4.16 -9.00
CA PRO A 467 -26.40 4.43 -7.57
C PRO A 467 -25.88 5.83 -7.22
N VAL A 468 -26.66 6.62 -6.49
CA VAL A 468 -26.29 7.97 -6.02
C VAL A 468 -25.70 7.92 -4.61
N SER A 469 -24.60 8.63 -4.39
CA SER A 469 -23.99 8.83 -3.08
C SER A 469 -24.90 9.66 -2.15
N LEU A 470 -25.26 9.10 -0.99
CA LEU A 470 -26.06 9.82 0.01
C LEU A 470 -25.22 10.84 0.81
N PRO A 471 -25.69 12.09 0.99
CA PRO A 471 -25.05 13.06 1.88
C PRO A 471 -25.46 12.85 3.35
N ARG A 472 -24.56 13.21 4.27
CA ARG A 472 -24.72 13.08 5.73
C ARG A 472 -24.99 14.47 6.33
N ASN A 473 -26.16 14.68 6.93
CA ASN A 473 -26.47 15.87 7.73
C ASN A 473 -26.33 15.57 9.23
N GLU A 474 -25.98 16.59 10.02
CA GLU A 474 -25.78 16.53 11.47
C GLU A 474 -27.00 17.04 12.29
N SER A 475 -26.86 16.97 13.63
CA SER A 475 -27.62 17.62 14.72
C SER A 475 -28.87 16.91 15.33
N THR A 476 -28.59 16.07 16.36
CA THR A 476 -29.14 16.02 17.75
C THR A 476 -30.67 16.01 18.04
N PRO A 477 -31.16 15.56 19.24
CA PRO A 477 -30.46 15.16 20.48
C PRO A 477 -30.82 13.75 21.04
N ARG A 478 -30.32 13.43 22.25
CA ARG A 478 -30.60 12.22 23.06
C ARG A 478 -32.08 12.10 23.49
N GLU A 479 -32.59 10.87 23.46
CA GLU A 479 -33.66 10.38 24.35
C GLU A 479 -33.37 8.90 24.70
N GLU A 480 -33.73 8.42 25.89
CA GLU A 480 -33.31 7.11 26.42
C GLU A 480 -34.43 6.04 26.37
N ALA A 481 -33.99 4.78 26.19
CA ALA A 481 -34.69 3.51 26.45
C ALA A 481 -35.84 3.12 25.48
N PRO A 482 -36.24 1.82 25.40
CA PRO A 482 -35.72 0.65 26.13
C PRO A 482 -35.11 -0.45 25.24
N ALA A 483 -34.43 -1.41 25.87
CA ALA A 483 -34.06 -2.67 25.22
C ALA A 483 -35.29 -3.54 24.91
N LEU A 484 -35.23 -4.32 23.82
CA LEU A 484 -35.58 -5.76 23.73
C LEU A 484 -35.56 -6.29 22.27
N TYR A 485 -35.05 -7.52 22.10
CA TYR A 485 -35.12 -8.41 20.91
C TYR A 485 -34.36 -8.04 19.61
N ASP A 486 -33.08 -8.41 19.60
CA ASP A 486 -32.43 -9.30 18.62
C ASP A 486 -33.15 -9.60 17.28
N HIS A 487 -32.58 -9.09 16.18
CA HIS A 487 -32.46 -9.73 14.85
C HIS A 487 -31.90 -8.74 13.80
N HIS A 488 -30.57 -8.68 13.59
CA HIS A 488 -29.96 -8.05 12.40
C HIS A 488 -28.49 -8.49 12.13
N ASP A 489 -28.25 -9.80 12.08
CA ASP A 489 -27.03 -10.38 11.47
C ASP A 489 -27.38 -10.96 10.09
N GLU A 490 -27.06 -10.27 8.99
CA GLU A 490 -26.96 -10.89 7.64
C GLU A 490 -26.33 -10.01 6.53
N ALA A 491 -26.09 -8.71 6.76
CA ALA A 491 -25.57 -7.78 5.74
C ALA A 491 -24.13 -7.29 6.03
N GLY A 492 -23.14 -8.19 6.07
CA GLY A 492 -21.75 -7.78 6.38
C GLY A 492 -20.57 -8.70 6.04
N ASP A 493 -20.76 -10.01 5.80
CA ASP A 493 -19.65 -11.00 5.90
C ASP A 493 -18.59 -11.03 4.78
N SER A 494 -18.63 -10.14 3.78
CA SER A 494 -17.57 -10.10 2.74
C SER A 494 -16.24 -9.51 3.22
N VAL A 495 -16.20 -8.91 4.42
CA VAL A 495 -15.03 -8.20 4.98
C VAL A 495 -14.02 -9.14 5.64
N GLY A 496 -14.40 -10.40 5.92
CA GLY A 496 -13.52 -11.37 6.61
C GLY A 496 -12.37 -11.92 5.77
N ASP A 497 -12.45 -11.80 4.44
CA ASP A 497 -11.52 -12.43 3.49
C ASP A 497 -10.34 -11.52 3.06
N GLU A 498 -10.21 -10.30 3.58
CA GLU A 498 -9.12 -9.40 3.17
C GLU A 498 -7.82 -9.63 3.97
N ILE A 499 -6.67 -9.43 3.31
CA ILE A 499 -5.34 -9.47 3.92
C ILE A 499 -4.60 -8.17 3.64
N SER A 500 -4.06 -7.60 4.72
CA SER A 500 -3.09 -6.51 4.68
C SER A 500 -1.93 -6.95 5.59
N GLU A 501 -0.85 -7.43 4.98
CA GLU A 501 0.32 -7.95 5.68
C GLU A 501 1.59 -7.19 5.27
N LEU A 502 2.55 -7.13 6.19
CA LEU A 502 3.92 -6.75 5.86
C LEU A 502 4.54 -7.84 5.00
N ASN A 503 4.91 -7.50 3.77
CA ASN A 503 5.80 -8.33 2.97
C ASN A 503 7.24 -8.14 3.47
N HIS A 504 7.77 -9.13 4.19
CA HIS A 504 9.11 -9.08 4.78
C HIS A 504 10.25 -9.06 3.74
N HIS A 505 9.96 -9.30 2.46
CA HIS A 505 10.93 -9.19 1.37
C HIS A 505 11.00 -7.78 0.77
N THR A 506 9.92 -7.00 0.82
CA THR A 506 9.88 -5.60 0.33
C THR A 506 9.84 -4.57 1.45
N ASN A 507 9.59 -4.99 2.69
CA ASN A 507 9.26 -4.17 3.85
C ASN A 507 8.09 -3.19 3.62
N GLY A 508 7.23 -3.50 2.65
CA GLY A 508 5.99 -2.76 2.38
C GLY A 508 4.76 -3.54 2.84
N ILE A 509 3.70 -2.81 3.18
CA ILE A 509 2.37 -3.41 3.39
C ILE A 509 1.75 -3.68 2.02
N GLU A 510 1.37 -4.93 1.75
CA GLU A 510 0.67 -5.29 0.52
C GLU A 510 -0.77 -5.69 0.83
N PHE A 511 -1.71 -4.91 0.29
CA PHE A 511 -3.14 -5.21 0.37
C PHE A 511 -3.54 -6.22 -0.71
N HIS A 512 -4.16 -7.30 -0.26
CA HIS A 512 -4.72 -8.38 -1.03
C HIS A 512 -6.19 -8.54 -0.66
N GLY A 513 -7.07 -8.02 -1.53
CA GLY A 513 -8.50 -8.04 -1.27
C GLY A 513 -9.13 -9.42 -1.48
N SER A 514 -10.41 -9.50 -1.14
CA SER A 514 -11.17 -10.75 -0.99
C SER A 514 -11.09 -11.71 -2.17
N THR A 515 -11.02 -11.26 -3.43
CA THR A 515 -10.91 -12.14 -4.62
C THR A 515 -9.56 -12.89 -4.70
N SER A 516 -8.50 -12.41 -4.06
CA SER A 516 -7.14 -12.93 -4.21
C SER A 516 -6.95 -14.35 -3.65
N SER A 517 -5.86 -15.04 -4.03
CA SER A 517 -5.51 -16.36 -3.48
C SER A 517 -4.87 -16.26 -2.09
N ALA A 518 -4.09 -15.20 -1.86
CA ALA A 518 -3.53 -14.87 -0.55
C ALA A 518 -4.65 -14.72 0.49
N ALA A 519 -5.64 -13.87 0.20
CA ALA A 519 -6.88 -13.68 0.97
C ALA A 519 -7.48 -15.00 1.49
N LEU A 520 -7.78 -15.90 0.56
CA LEU A 520 -8.42 -17.18 0.88
C LEU A 520 -7.52 -18.11 1.71
N LEU A 521 -6.21 -18.13 1.46
CA LEU A 521 -5.26 -18.87 2.28
C LEU A 521 -5.19 -18.33 3.71
N GLY A 522 -5.31 -17.01 3.91
CA GLY A 522 -5.36 -16.41 5.24
C GLY A 522 -6.64 -16.73 5.99
N HIS A 523 -7.77 -16.82 5.30
CA HIS A 523 -8.99 -17.37 5.90
C HIS A 523 -8.80 -18.84 6.29
N LEU A 524 -8.21 -19.69 5.44
CA LEU A 524 -7.90 -21.08 5.80
C LEU A 524 -6.98 -21.20 7.03
N GLN A 525 -5.99 -20.31 7.16
CA GLN A 525 -5.11 -20.22 8.32
C GLN A 525 -5.87 -19.80 9.59
N LYS A 526 -6.61 -18.68 9.55
CA LYS A 526 -7.43 -18.17 10.66
C LYS A 526 -8.47 -19.18 11.14
N ALA A 527 -9.15 -19.86 10.21
CA ALA A 527 -10.16 -20.87 10.50
C ALA A 527 -9.62 -22.09 11.27
N ARG A 528 -8.29 -22.25 11.31
CA ARG A 528 -7.59 -23.38 11.94
C ARG A 528 -6.89 -23.03 13.27
N GLU A 529 -6.64 -21.76 13.56
CA GLU A 529 -6.03 -21.31 14.82
C GLU A 529 -6.70 -21.85 16.11
N PRO A 530 -8.04 -21.98 16.21
CA PRO A 530 -8.66 -22.58 17.40
C PRO A 530 -8.22 -24.02 17.64
N GLN A 531 -8.04 -24.79 16.57
CA GLN A 531 -7.70 -26.21 16.63
C GLN A 531 -6.20 -26.43 16.89
N ARG A 532 -5.32 -25.59 16.31
CA ARG A 532 -3.89 -25.58 16.68
C ARG A 532 -3.67 -25.33 18.17
N ARG A 533 -4.35 -24.34 18.76
CA ARG A 533 -4.23 -24.04 20.21
C ARG A 533 -4.65 -25.21 21.10
N LEU A 534 -5.68 -25.96 20.72
CA LEU A 534 -6.09 -27.18 21.41
C LEU A 534 -5.04 -28.31 21.31
N GLU A 535 -4.48 -28.53 20.12
CA GLU A 535 -3.43 -29.55 19.90
C GLU A 535 -2.09 -29.17 20.58
N GLU A 536 -1.75 -27.89 20.67
CA GLU A 536 -0.57 -27.39 21.38
C GLU A 536 -0.74 -27.54 22.90
N GLN A 537 -1.90 -27.21 23.45
CA GLN A 537 -2.22 -27.46 24.87
C GLN A 537 -2.15 -28.96 25.22
N GLN A 538 -2.66 -29.84 24.35
CA GLN A 538 -2.56 -31.29 24.54
C GLN A 538 -1.10 -31.79 24.45
N ARG A 539 -0.30 -31.28 23.52
CA ARG A 539 1.14 -31.61 23.42
C ARG A 539 1.94 -31.12 24.62
N GLN A 540 1.67 -29.92 25.14
CA GLN A 540 2.30 -29.39 26.35
C GLN A 540 1.93 -30.22 27.60
N GLN A 541 0.67 -30.66 27.71
CA GLN A 541 0.24 -31.55 28.80
C GLN A 541 0.90 -32.94 28.72
N GLN A 542 1.11 -33.49 27.53
CA GLN A 542 1.83 -34.77 27.36
C GLN A 542 3.34 -34.64 27.62
N GLN A 543 3.98 -33.54 27.19
CA GLN A 543 5.40 -33.29 27.47
C GLN A 543 5.69 -33.10 28.96
N GLN A 544 4.74 -32.58 29.75
CA GLN A 544 4.90 -32.51 31.21
C GLN A 544 4.90 -33.87 31.92
N GLN A 545 4.50 -34.97 31.25
CA GLN A 545 4.47 -36.32 31.83
C GLN A 545 5.64 -37.22 31.38
N GLN A 546 6.46 -36.80 30.40
CA GLN A 546 7.60 -37.59 29.89
C GLN A 546 8.97 -36.90 30.05
N ASN A 547 9.23 -36.50 31.29
CA ASN A 547 10.52 -36.48 31.98
C ASN A 547 11.72 -35.63 31.47
N GLN A 548 12.64 -35.41 32.40
CA GLN A 548 13.91 -34.73 32.23
C GLN A 548 14.86 -35.46 31.27
N GLN A 549 15.78 -34.69 30.68
CA GLN A 549 16.91 -35.06 29.80
C GLN A 549 16.64 -35.03 28.27
N HIS A 550 17.39 -34.13 27.61
CA HIS A 550 17.54 -33.92 26.16
C HIS A 550 16.28 -33.68 25.30
N SER A 551 16.06 -32.39 24.98
CA SER A 551 15.95 -31.99 23.56
C SER A 551 16.16 -30.48 23.38
N ARG A 552 16.87 -30.13 22.30
CA ARG A 552 16.97 -28.78 21.71
C ARG A 552 15.56 -28.36 21.27
N ALA A 553 14.97 -27.37 21.93
CA ALA A 553 13.65 -26.86 21.57
C ALA A 553 13.73 -26.04 20.27
N GLU A 554 13.32 -26.64 19.16
CA GLU A 554 12.88 -25.87 18.00
C GLU A 554 11.66 -25.04 18.43
N LYS A 555 11.69 -23.73 18.19
CA LYS A 555 10.54 -22.87 18.47
C LYS A 555 9.37 -23.29 17.57
N PRO A 556 8.12 -23.33 18.07
CA PRO A 556 6.97 -23.55 17.21
C PRO A 556 6.93 -22.46 16.13
N ALA A 557 6.60 -22.86 14.90
CA ALA A 557 6.59 -21.97 13.75
C ALA A 557 5.53 -20.87 13.96
N ALA A 558 5.99 -19.67 14.32
CA ALA A 558 5.18 -18.46 14.26
C ALA A 558 4.55 -18.35 12.86
N GLY A 559 3.29 -17.92 12.80
CA GLY A 559 2.52 -17.88 11.55
C GLY A 559 3.29 -17.13 10.46
N TYR A 560 3.67 -17.84 9.39
CA TYR A 560 4.35 -17.21 8.27
C TYR A 560 3.40 -16.25 7.57
N SER A 561 3.88 -15.07 7.19
CA SER A 561 3.12 -14.15 6.34
C SER A 561 2.88 -14.83 4.99
N ILE A 562 1.61 -14.91 4.57
CA ILE A 562 1.21 -15.54 3.30
C ILE A 562 1.69 -14.66 2.14
N VAL A 563 1.57 -13.34 2.29
CA VAL A 563 2.09 -12.37 1.32
C VAL A 563 3.60 -12.56 1.12
N SER A 564 4.37 -12.62 2.21
CA SER A 564 5.83 -12.84 2.16
C SER A 564 6.18 -14.21 1.56
N THR A 565 5.34 -15.23 1.83
CA THR A 565 5.58 -16.59 1.33
C THR A 565 5.29 -16.66 -0.17
N LEU A 566 4.23 -16.05 -0.67
CA LEU A 566 3.88 -16.03 -2.10
C LEU A 566 4.68 -14.99 -2.92
N HIS A 567 5.56 -14.22 -2.29
CA HIS A 567 6.45 -13.29 -2.96
C HIS A 567 7.76 -13.96 -3.41
N ASN A 568 8.30 -13.48 -4.55
CA ASN A 568 9.58 -13.89 -5.11
C ASN A 568 10.73 -12.95 -4.68
N PRO A 569 11.53 -13.31 -3.65
CA PRO A 569 12.59 -12.44 -3.13
C PRO A 569 13.79 -12.27 -4.07
N SER A 570 13.92 -13.11 -5.10
CA SER A 570 15.03 -13.03 -6.05
C SER A 570 14.78 -12.01 -7.17
N PHE A 571 13.62 -11.34 -7.16
CA PHE A 571 13.25 -10.29 -8.11
C PHE A 571 13.02 -8.95 -7.39
N SER A 572 14.13 -8.28 -7.06
CA SER A 572 14.15 -6.96 -6.41
C SER A 572 14.67 -5.88 -7.36
N PRO A 573 14.05 -4.69 -7.41
CA PRO A 573 14.41 -3.61 -8.34
C PRO A 573 15.66 -2.82 -7.89
N SER A 574 16.23 -3.14 -6.71
CA SER A 574 17.31 -2.38 -6.07
C SER A 574 18.69 -2.51 -6.71
N CYS A 575 18.88 -3.39 -7.72
CA CYS A 575 20.21 -3.67 -8.26
C CYS A 575 20.74 -2.65 -9.29
N THR A 576 19.93 -1.71 -9.80
CA THR A 576 20.36 -0.81 -10.91
C THR A 576 19.86 0.63 -10.75
N ALA A 577 20.29 1.32 -9.68
CA ALA A 577 20.05 2.75 -9.45
C ALA A 577 21.29 3.65 -9.66
N GLY A 578 22.28 3.18 -10.44
CA GLY A 578 23.35 4.05 -10.94
C GLY A 578 22.85 5.00 -12.02
N PRO A 579 23.48 6.17 -12.23
CA PRO A 579 23.14 7.04 -13.35
C PRO A 579 23.36 6.30 -14.67
N ALA A 580 22.38 6.37 -15.58
CA ALA A 580 22.49 5.72 -16.87
C ALA A 580 23.72 6.22 -17.65
N GLN A 581 24.59 5.29 -18.05
CA GLN A 581 25.60 5.52 -19.07
C GLN A 581 25.17 4.82 -20.37
N PRO A 582 24.55 5.53 -21.33
CA PRO A 582 24.19 4.98 -22.65
C PRO A 582 25.37 4.33 -23.38
N VAL A 583 26.60 4.73 -23.03
CA VAL A 583 27.88 4.26 -23.58
C VAL A 583 28.05 2.74 -23.45
N VAL A 584 27.75 2.16 -22.27
CA VAL A 584 28.03 0.75 -21.96
C VAL A 584 27.22 -0.22 -22.83
N MET A 585 26.00 0.16 -23.24
CA MET A 585 25.15 -0.68 -24.10
C MET A 585 25.57 -0.63 -25.58
N GLN A 586 26.12 0.51 -26.02
CA GLN A 586 26.65 0.67 -27.36
C GLN A 586 27.95 -0.15 -27.54
N GLU A 587 28.75 -0.30 -26.47
CA GLU A 587 29.88 -1.23 -26.41
C GLU A 587 29.44 -2.70 -26.53
N GLN A 588 28.35 -3.09 -25.85
CA GLN A 588 27.76 -4.44 -25.90
C GLN A 588 26.92 -4.71 -27.17
N ASN A 589 26.95 -3.82 -28.17
CA ASN A 589 26.24 -3.93 -29.44
C ASN A 589 24.74 -4.30 -29.29
N TYR A 590 24.09 -3.79 -28.23
CA TYR A 590 22.69 -4.09 -27.88
C TYR A 590 22.33 -5.59 -27.84
N TYR A 591 23.24 -6.44 -27.37
CA TYR A 591 23.05 -7.90 -27.23
C TYR A 591 22.74 -8.65 -28.53
N PHE A 592 23.23 -8.15 -29.67
CA PHE A 592 22.96 -8.68 -31.00
C PHE A 592 22.96 -10.22 -31.10
N GLU A 593 23.94 -10.89 -30.48
CA GLU A 593 24.09 -12.35 -30.52
C GLU A 593 22.93 -13.11 -29.85
N GLN A 594 22.44 -12.63 -28.70
CA GLN A 594 21.37 -13.27 -27.93
C GLN A 594 19.97 -12.73 -28.32
N ALA A 595 19.92 -11.50 -28.84
CA ALA A 595 18.68 -10.78 -29.10
C ALA A 595 17.72 -11.53 -30.03
N HIS A 596 18.22 -12.21 -31.07
CA HIS A 596 17.35 -12.96 -31.97
C HIS A 596 16.58 -14.09 -31.26
N ALA A 597 17.24 -14.82 -30.35
CA ALA A 597 16.60 -15.88 -29.56
C ALA A 597 15.52 -15.33 -28.62
N PHE A 598 15.79 -14.21 -27.96
CA PHE A 598 14.84 -13.59 -27.04
C PHE A 598 13.67 -12.91 -27.76
N ILE A 599 13.91 -12.18 -28.85
CA ILE A 599 12.86 -11.58 -29.70
C ILE A 599 11.90 -12.67 -30.20
N ASN A 600 12.42 -13.79 -30.71
CA ASN A 600 11.59 -14.93 -31.10
C ASN A 600 10.83 -15.50 -29.88
N GLY A 601 11.50 -15.65 -28.74
CA GLY A 601 10.90 -16.07 -27.47
C GLY A 601 9.62 -15.29 -27.11
N TYR A 602 9.66 -13.96 -27.23
CA TYR A 602 8.50 -13.08 -27.02
C TYR A 602 7.45 -13.22 -28.12
N PHE A 603 7.84 -13.06 -29.39
CA PHE A 603 6.89 -13.03 -30.52
C PHE A 603 6.20 -14.37 -30.79
N GLU A 604 6.81 -15.49 -30.43
CA GLU A 604 6.25 -16.82 -30.67
C GLU A 604 5.34 -17.35 -29.54
N ASN A 605 5.47 -16.80 -28.34
CA ASN A 605 4.79 -17.30 -27.15
C ASN A 605 3.80 -16.28 -26.56
N ILE A 606 4.20 -15.02 -26.38
CA ILE A 606 3.40 -14.02 -25.68
C ILE A 606 2.69 -13.06 -26.62
N HIS A 607 3.32 -12.66 -27.72
CA HIS A 607 2.75 -11.62 -28.61
C HIS A 607 1.35 -11.99 -29.13
N PHE A 608 1.09 -13.26 -29.45
CA PHE A 608 -0.26 -13.69 -29.87
C PHE A 608 -1.35 -13.54 -28.81
N ILE A 609 -0.99 -13.42 -27.54
CA ILE A 609 -1.92 -13.24 -26.42
C ILE A 609 -2.04 -11.76 -26.05
N HIS A 610 -0.92 -11.03 -26.13
CA HIS A 610 -0.85 -9.58 -25.89
C HIS A 610 -0.35 -8.83 -27.15
N PRO A 611 -1.15 -8.79 -28.24
CA PRO A 611 -0.69 -8.27 -29.53
C PRO A 611 -0.77 -6.73 -29.61
N LEU A 612 0.15 -6.08 -28.89
CA LEU A 612 0.26 -4.62 -28.81
C LEU A 612 1.43 -4.02 -29.61
N ILE A 613 2.39 -4.84 -30.05
CA ILE A 613 3.62 -4.42 -30.76
C ILE A 613 3.51 -4.69 -32.26
N ASP A 614 3.83 -3.69 -33.09
CA ASP A 614 4.06 -3.93 -34.51
C ASP A 614 5.35 -4.73 -34.71
N LYS A 615 5.23 -6.00 -35.12
CA LYS A 615 6.37 -6.90 -35.29
C LYS A 615 7.30 -6.45 -36.41
N GLU A 616 6.77 -5.91 -37.51
CA GLU A 616 7.58 -5.55 -38.68
C GLU A 616 8.34 -4.25 -38.42
N ASP A 617 7.67 -3.23 -37.88
CA ASP A 617 8.32 -1.98 -37.42
C ASP A 617 9.37 -2.27 -36.33
N PHE A 618 9.04 -3.09 -35.33
CA PHE A 618 9.97 -3.43 -34.26
C PHE A 618 11.24 -4.11 -34.78
N LEU A 619 11.10 -5.10 -35.67
CA LEU A 619 12.26 -5.80 -36.26
C LEU A 619 13.09 -4.86 -37.14
N GLN A 620 12.47 -3.95 -37.89
CA GLN A 620 13.19 -2.95 -38.69
C GLN A 620 13.96 -1.96 -37.80
N ARG A 621 13.35 -1.50 -36.70
CA ARG A 621 13.99 -0.59 -35.73
C ARG A 621 15.10 -1.28 -34.93
N ALA A 622 14.94 -2.56 -34.57
CA ALA A 622 15.98 -3.38 -33.96
C ALA A 622 17.17 -3.60 -34.92
N HIS A 623 16.92 -3.89 -36.20
CA HIS A 623 17.97 -3.97 -37.22
C HIS A 623 18.76 -2.65 -37.33
N ASN A 624 18.06 -1.51 -37.33
CA ASN A 624 18.71 -0.21 -37.34
C ASN A 624 19.55 0.04 -36.08
N LEU A 625 19.08 -0.41 -34.90
CA LEU A 625 19.81 -0.31 -33.63
C LEU A 625 21.16 -1.05 -33.65
N TRP A 626 21.23 -2.23 -34.28
CA TRP A 626 22.48 -3.01 -34.37
C TRP A 626 23.46 -2.46 -35.41
N PHE A 627 22.96 -2.03 -36.58
CA PHE A 627 23.82 -1.78 -37.74
C PHE A 627 23.97 -0.30 -38.13
N ASN A 628 23.04 0.58 -37.77
CA ASN A 628 23.06 2.00 -38.16
C ASN A 628 23.64 2.90 -37.05
N ARG A 629 24.91 2.69 -36.71
CA ARG A 629 25.65 3.41 -35.65
C ARG A 629 25.78 4.93 -35.88
N ASN A 630 25.35 5.45 -37.04
CA ASN A 630 25.37 6.87 -37.38
C ASN A 630 24.12 7.63 -36.89
N VAL A 631 23.08 6.92 -36.44
CA VAL A 631 21.83 7.50 -35.92
C VAL A 631 21.76 7.27 -34.41
N GLN A 632 21.50 8.32 -33.64
CA GLN A 632 21.26 8.18 -32.20
C GLN A 632 19.92 7.47 -31.96
N PRO A 633 19.88 6.36 -31.19
CA PRO A 633 18.65 5.61 -30.97
C PRO A 633 17.70 6.35 -30.03
N GLU A 634 16.40 6.20 -30.27
CA GLU A 634 15.36 6.78 -29.42
C GLU A 634 15.34 6.06 -28.05
N PRO A 635 15.52 6.74 -26.90
CA PRO A 635 15.65 6.05 -25.61
C PRO A 635 14.38 5.28 -25.18
N SER A 636 13.20 5.72 -25.62
CA SER A 636 11.91 5.02 -25.47
C SER A 636 11.90 3.67 -26.19
N PHE A 637 12.43 3.63 -27.42
CA PHE A 637 12.58 2.40 -28.18
C PHE A 637 13.60 1.45 -27.55
N VAL A 638 14.71 1.97 -27.03
CA VAL A 638 15.70 1.13 -26.34
C VAL A 638 15.08 0.49 -25.08
N ALA A 639 14.30 1.24 -24.30
CA ALA A 639 13.54 0.68 -23.18
C ALA A 639 12.58 -0.44 -23.63
N LEU A 640 11.80 -0.19 -24.69
CA LEU A 640 10.87 -1.16 -25.26
C LEU A 640 11.59 -2.43 -25.75
N TYR A 641 12.67 -2.27 -26.51
CA TYR A 641 13.54 -3.34 -27.00
C TYR A 641 14.05 -4.21 -25.85
N LEU A 642 14.58 -3.61 -24.80
CA LEU A 642 15.09 -4.34 -23.63
C LEU A 642 13.98 -5.05 -22.86
N SER A 643 12.79 -4.47 -22.74
CA SER A 643 11.63 -5.15 -22.14
C SER A 643 11.19 -6.37 -22.97
N ILE A 644 11.26 -6.31 -24.30
CA ILE A 644 10.99 -7.45 -25.19
C ILE A 644 12.07 -8.53 -25.06
N LEU A 645 13.36 -8.16 -24.98
CA LEU A 645 14.43 -9.13 -24.71
C LEU A 645 14.26 -9.79 -23.33
N SER A 646 13.97 -8.99 -22.29
CA SER A 646 13.78 -9.45 -20.91
C SER A 646 12.65 -10.46 -20.81
N PHE A 647 11.50 -10.16 -21.39
CA PHE A 647 10.35 -11.05 -21.36
C PHE A 647 10.58 -12.29 -22.24
N GLY A 648 11.21 -12.10 -23.41
CA GLY A 648 11.57 -13.16 -24.33
C GLY A 648 12.55 -14.19 -23.76
N ALA A 649 13.54 -13.73 -22.98
CA ALA A 649 14.45 -14.58 -22.23
C ALA A 649 13.70 -15.42 -21.18
N LEU A 650 12.73 -14.82 -20.47
CA LEU A 650 11.95 -15.50 -19.44
C LEU A 650 11.07 -16.62 -20.00
N VAL A 651 10.34 -16.34 -21.10
CA VAL A 651 9.24 -17.19 -21.62
C VAL A 651 9.58 -18.06 -22.82
N ARG A 652 10.79 -17.98 -23.38
CA ARG A 652 11.23 -18.98 -24.38
C ARG A 652 11.36 -20.36 -23.72
N VAL A 653 11.31 -21.39 -24.54
CA VAL A 653 11.84 -22.71 -24.16
C VAL A 653 13.37 -22.62 -24.17
N TRP A 654 13.98 -23.19 -23.13
CA TRP A 654 15.44 -23.31 -22.99
C TRP A 654 15.79 -24.79 -23.06
N ASP A 655 16.52 -25.16 -24.10
CA ASP A 655 17.12 -26.50 -24.25
C ASP A 655 18.50 -26.59 -23.55
N GLU A 656 18.97 -25.44 -23.04
CA GLU A 656 20.28 -25.18 -22.46
C GLU A 656 20.10 -24.53 -21.07
N GLU A 657 20.95 -24.83 -20.09
CA GLU A 657 20.83 -24.19 -18.76
C GLU A 657 21.20 -22.69 -18.79
N ARG A 658 22.17 -22.34 -19.64
CA ARG A 658 22.76 -21.00 -19.74
C ARG A 658 23.06 -20.64 -21.18
N LEU A 659 22.75 -19.40 -21.57
CA LEU A 659 23.07 -18.81 -22.86
C LEU A 659 24.01 -17.63 -22.60
N GLY A 660 25.19 -17.58 -23.23
CA GLY A 660 26.17 -16.53 -22.94
C GLY A 660 26.59 -16.46 -21.45
N GLY A 661 26.55 -17.60 -20.74
CA GLY A 661 26.93 -17.70 -19.32
C GLY A 661 25.82 -17.42 -18.30
N LEU A 662 24.68 -16.85 -18.71
CA LEU A 662 23.55 -16.52 -17.82
C LEU A 662 22.33 -17.41 -18.07
N THR A 663 21.60 -17.73 -17.00
CA THR A 663 20.31 -18.43 -16.99
C THR A 663 19.16 -17.55 -17.48
N ARG A 664 17.95 -18.14 -17.65
CA ARG A 664 16.73 -17.40 -18.06
C ARG A 664 16.41 -16.21 -17.15
N PHE A 665 16.52 -16.38 -15.83
CA PHE A 665 16.20 -15.34 -14.85
C PHE A 665 17.30 -14.28 -14.78
N GLU A 666 18.57 -14.69 -14.79
CA GLU A 666 19.70 -13.73 -14.80
C GLU A 666 19.62 -12.80 -16.03
N TRP A 667 19.32 -13.34 -17.21
CA TRP A 667 19.05 -12.52 -18.41
C TRP A 667 17.83 -11.63 -18.26
N SER A 668 16.67 -12.19 -17.89
CA SER A 668 15.43 -11.43 -17.78
C SER A 668 15.58 -10.25 -16.82
N ARG A 669 16.18 -10.48 -15.65
CA ARG A 669 16.37 -9.48 -14.60
C ARG A 669 17.41 -8.41 -14.98
N LYS A 670 18.51 -8.80 -15.62
CA LYS A 670 19.50 -7.84 -16.17
C LYS A 670 18.84 -6.88 -17.15
N LEU A 671 18.14 -7.43 -18.14
CA LEU A 671 17.49 -6.67 -19.20
C LEU A 671 16.31 -5.83 -18.68
N PHE A 672 15.60 -6.30 -17.65
CA PHE A 672 14.57 -5.55 -16.93
C PHE A 672 15.16 -4.33 -16.21
N GLY A 673 16.26 -4.51 -15.47
CA GLY A 673 16.95 -3.41 -14.78
C GLY A 673 17.44 -2.33 -15.75
N GLU A 674 18.01 -2.74 -16.88
CA GLU A 674 18.42 -1.81 -17.94
C GLU A 674 17.23 -1.08 -18.58
N ALA A 675 16.12 -1.78 -18.87
CA ALA A 675 14.88 -1.12 -19.32
C ALA A 675 14.34 -0.12 -18.29
N GLN A 676 14.38 -0.46 -17.00
CA GLN A 676 14.00 0.42 -15.90
C GLN A 676 14.89 1.68 -15.81
N MET A 677 16.20 1.55 -16.04
CA MET A 677 17.11 2.71 -16.09
C MET A 677 16.74 3.67 -17.23
N TYR A 678 16.36 3.17 -18.40
CA TYR A 678 15.87 4.01 -19.50
C TYR A 678 14.53 4.67 -19.18
N LEU A 679 13.60 3.96 -18.55
CA LEU A 679 12.33 4.55 -18.08
C LEU A 679 12.56 5.68 -17.06
N ASN A 680 13.49 5.49 -16.12
CA ASN A 680 13.87 6.52 -15.15
C ASN A 680 14.48 7.75 -15.84
N TYR A 681 15.35 7.55 -16.84
CA TYR A 681 15.91 8.65 -17.66
C TYR A 681 14.84 9.40 -18.45
N LEU A 682 13.83 8.69 -18.98
CA LEU A 682 12.70 9.25 -19.73
C LEU A 682 11.68 10.00 -18.85
N HIS A 683 11.72 9.85 -17.53
CA HIS A 683 10.78 10.44 -16.58
C HIS A 683 9.31 10.18 -17.01
N PHE A 684 8.52 11.23 -17.23
CA PHE A 684 7.09 11.16 -17.59
C PHE A 684 6.84 11.15 -19.12
N SER A 685 7.72 10.51 -19.90
CA SER A 685 7.51 10.32 -21.34
C SER A 685 6.19 9.61 -21.64
N ASN A 686 5.42 10.14 -22.59
CA ASN A 686 4.10 9.64 -22.97
C ASN A 686 4.04 9.10 -24.41
N THR A 687 5.17 8.63 -24.94
CA THR A 687 5.21 7.95 -26.25
C THR A 687 4.53 6.58 -26.21
N LEU A 688 4.09 6.09 -27.37
CA LEU A 688 3.54 4.74 -27.51
C LEU A 688 4.53 3.68 -27.00
N ASP A 689 5.80 3.79 -27.38
CA ASP A 689 6.88 2.90 -26.96
C ASP A 689 7.05 2.86 -25.44
N THR A 690 6.94 4.01 -24.76
CA THR A 690 6.98 4.07 -23.28
C THR A 690 5.78 3.35 -22.66
N VAL A 691 4.56 3.55 -23.20
CA VAL A 691 3.35 2.86 -22.73
C VAL A 691 3.45 1.34 -22.94
N GLN A 692 3.95 0.91 -24.09
CA GLN A 692 4.15 -0.50 -24.44
C GLN A 692 5.26 -1.14 -23.59
N CYS A 693 6.35 -0.41 -23.34
CA CYS A 693 7.41 -0.86 -22.44
C CYS A 693 6.86 -1.08 -21.02
N LEU A 694 6.13 -0.11 -20.45
CA LEU A 694 5.53 -0.21 -19.12
C LEU A 694 4.55 -1.39 -19.00
N TYR A 695 3.77 -1.67 -20.05
CA TYR A 695 2.92 -2.87 -20.14
C TYR A 695 3.76 -4.16 -20.04
N LEU A 696 4.86 -4.25 -20.78
CA LEU A 696 5.74 -5.41 -20.77
C LEU A 696 6.47 -5.57 -19.44
N MET A 697 6.91 -4.47 -18.81
CA MET A 697 7.45 -4.47 -17.44
C MET A 697 6.44 -5.09 -16.46
N ALA A 698 5.16 -4.66 -16.51
CA ALA A 698 4.11 -5.25 -15.68
C ALA A 698 3.91 -6.76 -15.93
N LYS A 699 3.95 -7.22 -17.20
CA LYS A 699 3.86 -8.64 -17.55
C LYS A 699 5.10 -9.45 -17.12
N ILE A 700 6.29 -8.86 -17.11
CA ILE A 700 7.51 -9.49 -16.57
C ILE A 700 7.36 -9.65 -15.05
N CYS A 701 6.99 -8.60 -14.32
CA CYS A 701 6.71 -8.68 -12.88
C CYS A 701 5.65 -9.73 -12.54
N GLN A 702 4.62 -9.90 -13.39
CA GLN A 702 3.59 -10.92 -13.20
C GLN A 702 4.14 -12.35 -13.40
N ASN A 703 5.08 -12.57 -14.31
CA ASN A 703 5.75 -13.86 -14.48
C ASN A 703 6.82 -14.12 -13.41
N GLU A 704 7.50 -13.09 -12.95
CA GLU A 704 8.35 -13.16 -11.75
C GLU A 704 7.54 -13.28 -10.44
N LEU A 705 6.21 -13.43 -10.52
CA LEU A 705 5.30 -13.63 -9.38
C LEU A 705 5.47 -12.54 -8.29
N ASN A 706 5.60 -11.29 -8.76
CA ASN A 706 5.67 -10.09 -7.93
C ASN A 706 4.44 -9.19 -8.23
N PRO A 707 3.24 -9.56 -7.71
CA PRO A 707 1.97 -9.00 -8.16
C PRO A 707 1.80 -7.51 -7.83
N ASN A 708 2.34 -7.05 -6.70
CA ASN A 708 2.28 -5.64 -6.33
C ASN A 708 3.12 -4.77 -7.28
N MET A 709 4.31 -5.23 -7.67
CA MET A 709 5.14 -4.52 -8.66
C MET A 709 4.49 -4.52 -10.05
N ALA A 710 3.87 -5.65 -10.45
CA ALA A 710 3.11 -5.74 -11.70
C ALA A 710 1.96 -4.71 -11.74
N TYR A 711 1.17 -4.62 -10.67
CA TYR A 711 0.09 -3.64 -10.51
C TYR A 711 0.61 -2.19 -10.60
N MET A 712 1.76 -1.88 -10.00
CA MET A 712 2.35 -0.53 -10.03
C MET A 712 2.84 -0.13 -11.43
N TYR A 713 3.51 -1.03 -12.16
CA TYR A 713 3.90 -0.78 -13.56
C TYR A 713 2.69 -0.66 -14.49
N LEU A 714 1.65 -1.47 -14.26
CA LEU A 714 0.42 -1.41 -15.05
C LEU A 714 -0.33 -0.09 -14.83
N GLY A 715 -0.48 0.34 -13.58
CA GLY A 715 -1.06 1.64 -13.25
C GLY A 715 -0.24 2.82 -13.80
N LEU A 716 1.08 2.69 -13.94
CA LEU A 716 1.91 3.67 -14.65
C LEU A 716 1.65 3.63 -16.17
N ALA A 717 1.57 2.44 -16.78
CA ALA A 717 1.23 2.29 -18.20
C ALA A 717 -0.15 2.90 -18.53
N VAL A 718 -1.17 2.61 -17.72
CA VAL A 718 -2.53 3.18 -17.85
C VAL A 718 -2.50 4.70 -17.74
N ARG A 719 -1.88 5.27 -16.69
CA ARG A 719 -1.81 6.73 -16.52
C ARG A 719 -1.04 7.42 -17.65
N THR A 720 0.06 6.85 -18.13
CA THR A 720 0.81 7.38 -19.28
C THR A 720 -0.02 7.31 -20.57
N CYS A 721 -0.78 6.24 -20.78
CA CYS A 721 -1.67 6.05 -21.93
C CYS A 721 -2.85 7.05 -21.92
N LEU A 722 -3.44 7.30 -20.75
CA LEU A 722 -4.47 8.33 -20.53
C LEU A 722 -3.90 9.75 -20.73
N ALA A 723 -2.69 10.03 -20.24
CA ALA A 723 -2.00 11.32 -20.42
C ALA A 723 -1.62 11.59 -21.89
N ALA A 724 -1.37 10.55 -22.68
CA ALA A 724 -1.20 10.63 -24.14
C ALA A 724 -2.53 10.78 -24.91
N GLY A 725 -3.67 10.57 -24.25
CA GLY A 725 -5.00 10.57 -24.88
C GLY A 725 -5.29 9.35 -25.77
N PHE A 726 -4.52 8.27 -25.64
CA PHE A 726 -4.65 7.06 -26.47
C PHE A 726 -5.96 6.30 -26.25
N ASN A 727 -6.63 6.51 -25.11
CA ASN A 727 -7.99 6.02 -24.82
C ASN A 727 -9.10 6.76 -25.60
N ARG A 728 -8.74 7.75 -26.43
CA ARG A 728 -9.70 8.59 -27.17
C ARG A 728 -9.59 8.42 -28.67
N GLU A 729 -10.71 8.63 -29.34
CA GLU A 729 -10.76 8.76 -30.79
C GLU A 729 -10.06 10.05 -31.27
N VAL A 730 -9.19 9.89 -32.28
CA VAL A 730 -8.48 10.99 -32.94
C VAL A 730 -8.93 11.07 -34.39
N ARG A 731 -9.30 12.26 -34.87
CA ARG A 731 -9.89 12.48 -36.21
C ARG A 731 -8.89 12.41 -37.38
N SER A 732 -7.80 11.66 -37.25
CA SER A 732 -6.80 11.47 -38.31
C SER A 732 -6.97 10.09 -38.93
N THR A 733 -7.21 10.04 -40.24
CA THR A 733 -7.56 8.80 -40.96
C THR A 733 -6.39 8.02 -41.56
N ASP A 734 -5.19 8.62 -41.64
CA ASP A 734 -4.04 8.08 -42.41
C ASP A 734 -2.87 7.58 -41.52
N ASP A 735 -3.06 7.44 -40.20
CA ASP A 735 -1.98 7.00 -39.31
C ASP A 735 -2.00 5.47 -39.08
N HIS A 736 -1.02 4.74 -39.64
CA HIS A 736 -0.80 3.32 -39.39
C HIS A 736 -0.68 3.01 -37.88
N ARG A 737 -0.14 3.95 -37.09
CA ARG A 737 -0.01 3.81 -35.63
C ARG A 737 -1.36 3.85 -34.92
N ALA A 738 -2.42 4.39 -35.53
CA ALA A 738 -3.75 4.45 -34.94
C ALA A 738 -4.32 3.05 -34.63
N GLY A 739 -4.00 2.05 -35.47
CA GLY A 739 -4.36 0.65 -35.21
C GLY A 739 -3.62 0.07 -34.00
N TRP A 740 -2.32 0.35 -33.87
CA TRP A 740 -1.50 -0.13 -32.75
C TRP A 740 -1.77 0.60 -31.43
N ILE A 741 -2.13 1.90 -31.48
CA ILE A 741 -2.63 2.66 -30.34
C ILE A 741 -3.93 2.03 -29.82
N SER A 742 -4.88 1.69 -30.72
CA SER A 742 -6.12 1.00 -30.32
C SER A 742 -5.84 -0.36 -29.66
N LYS A 743 -5.01 -1.20 -30.27
CA LYS A 743 -4.62 -2.49 -29.70
C LYS A 743 -3.94 -2.35 -28.33
N THR A 744 -3.03 -1.38 -28.18
CA THR A 744 -2.32 -1.10 -26.93
C THR A 744 -3.28 -0.61 -25.83
N TRP A 745 -4.20 0.31 -26.15
CA TRP A 745 -5.20 0.80 -25.20
C TRP A 745 -6.14 -0.33 -24.73
N TRP A 746 -6.72 -1.09 -25.65
CA TRP A 746 -7.71 -2.13 -25.30
C TRP A 746 -7.06 -3.36 -24.66
N GLY A 747 -5.78 -3.64 -24.96
CA GLY A 747 -4.96 -4.58 -24.20
C GLY A 747 -4.69 -4.11 -22.76
N LEU A 748 -4.38 -2.82 -22.56
CA LEU A 748 -4.23 -2.22 -21.23
C LEU A 748 -5.53 -2.28 -20.43
N PHE A 749 -6.65 -1.85 -21.01
CA PHE A 749 -7.98 -1.89 -20.41
C PHE A 749 -8.33 -3.28 -19.89
N SER A 750 -8.13 -4.30 -20.71
CA SER A 750 -8.43 -5.69 -20.35
C SER A 750 -7.53 -6.21 -19.23
N LEU A 751 -6.21 -5.93 -19.32
CA LEU A 751 -5.23 -6.39 -18.33
C LEU A 751 -5.37 -5.69 -16.98
N GLU A 752 -5.68 -4.39 -16.96
CA GLU A 752 -5.90 -3.61 -15.72
C GLU A 752 -7.06 -4.19 -14.91
N ILE A 753 -8.17 -4.55 -15.56
CA ILE A 753 -9.31 -5.18 -14.91
C ILE A 753 -8.97 -6.61 -14.44
N GLU A 754 -8.34 -7.43 -15.30
CA GLU A 754 -7.92 -8.79 -14.94
C GLU A 754 -6.95 -8.80 -13.75
N MET A 755 -5.91 -7.96 -13.80
CA MET A 755 -4.87 -7.90 -12.77
C MET A 755 -5.44 -7.36 -11.45
N SER A 756 -6.20 -6.26 -11.48
CA SER A 756 -6.84 -5.69 -10.28
C SER A 756 -7.78 -6.71 -9.63
N PHE A 757 -8.61 -7.40 -10.42
CA PHE A 757 -9.47 -8.48 -9.93
C PHE A 757 -8.67 -9.66 -9.36
N SER A 758 -7.51 -10.02 -9.93
CA SER A 758 -6.68 -11.11 -9.40
C SER A 758 -6.06 -10.81 -8.02
N VAL A 759 -5.79 -9.54 -7.71
CA VAL A 759 -5.24 -9.09 -6.41
C VAL A 759 -6.30 -8.56 -5.44
N GLY A 760 -7.57 -8.50 -5.85
CA GLY A 760 -8.67 -7.99 -5.03
C GLY A 760 -8.66 -6.48 -4.84
N ARG A 761 -8.18 -5.74 -5.86
CA ARG A 761 -8.26 -4.28 -5.90
C ARG A 761 -9.33 -3.87 -6.92
N PRO A 762 -10.05 -2.76 -6.72
CA PRO A 762 -10.83 -2.14 -7.80
C PRO A 762 -9.87 -1.63 -8.89
N ASP A 763 -10.28 -1.71 -10.15
CA ASP A 763 -9.51 -1.15 -11.27
C ASP A 763 -9.53 0.39 -11.26
N THR A 764 -8.53 1.01 -11.89
CA THR A 764 -8.35 2.48 -11.83
C THR A 764 -8.84 3.24 -13.07
N LEU A 765 -9.61 2.61 -13.96
CA LEU A 765 -9.97 3.16 -15.28
C LEU A 765 -11.05 4.26 -15.23
N GLY A 766 -11.96 4.18 -14.26
CA GLY A 766 -13.14 5.06 -14.18
C GLY A 766 -14.32 4.56 -15.03
N MET A 767 -15.21 5.45 -15.46
CA MET A 767 -16.41 5.06 -16.21
C MET A 767 -16.08 4.70 -17.66
N ASP A 768 -16.73 3.67 -18.21
CA ASP A 768 -16.47 3.17 -19.57
C ASP A 768 -16.65 4.28 -20.64
N GLU A 769 -17.58 5.23 -20.41
CA GLU A 769 -17.84 6.38 -21.29
C GLU A 769 -16.65 7.36 -21.42
N TYR A 770 -15.65 7.28 -20.54
CA TYR A 770 -14.42 8.05 -20.66
C TYR A 770 -13.48 7.52 -21.76
N HIS A 771 -13.76 6.34 -22.30
CA HIS A 771 -12.89 5.62 -23.24
C HIS A 771 -13.59 5.43 -24.59
N ASN A 772 -13.48 6.43 -25.47
CA ASN A 772 -14.15 6.43 -26.77
C ASN A 772 -13.23 6.05 -27.94
N ARG A 773 -12.13 5.34 -27.70
CA ARG A 773 -11.26 4.79 -28.76
C ARG A 773 -11.96 3.62 -29.47
N ALA A 774 -12.18 3.70 -30.78
CA ALA A 774 -12.66 2.57 -31.57
C ALA A 774 -11.90 1.26 -31.26
N LEU A 775 -12.66 0.19 -30.96
CA LEU A 775 -12.15 -1.17 -30.76
C LEU A 775 -11.51 -1.72 -32.04
N PRO A 776 -10.52 -2.62 -31.95
CA PRO A 776 -10.05 -3.39 -33.10
C PRO A 776 -11.18 -4.23 -33.70
N GLU A 777 -11.13 -4.45 -35.01
CA GLU A 777 -12.12 -5.27 -35.71
C GLU A 777 -12.07 -6.73 -35.22
N ARG A 778 -13.22 -7.41 -35.25
CA ARG A 778 -13.33 -8.85 -34.92
C ARG A 778 -13.06 -9.67 -36.18
N ASP A 779 -11.79 -9.82 -36.52
CA ASP A 779 -11.29 -10.58 -37.68
C ASP A 779 -10.89 -12.03 -37.30
N ASP A 780 -10.30 -12.78 -38.26
CA ASP A 780 -9.65 -14.09 -38.05
C ASP A 780 -8.11 -13.93 -38.09
N SER A 781 -7.59 -12.83 -37.53
CA SER A 781 -6.15 -12.53 -37.46
C SER A 781 -5.52 -12.94 -36.12
N GLU A 782 -4.19 -12.89 -36.06
CA GLU A 782 -3.43 -13.04 -34.81
C GLU A 782 -3.72 -11.96 -33.75
N TYR A 783 -4.51 -10.93 -34.07
CA TYR A 783 -4.90 -9.84 -33.17
C TYR A 783 -6.34 -9.94 -32.67
N ALA A 784 -7.13 -10.89 -33.21
CA ALA A 784 -8.56 -11.03 -32.98
C ALA A 784 -8.98 -11.15 -31.50
N ILE A 785 -8.09 -11.64 -30.62
CA ILE A 785 -8.36 -11.84 -29.19
C ILE A 785 -8.71 -10.55 -28.43
N ILE A 786 -8.18 -9.39 -28.82
CA ILE A 786 -8.35 -8.14 -28.05
C ILE A 786 -9.82 -7.78 -27.80
N PRO A 787 -10.70 -7.61 -28.82
CA PRO A 787 -12.10 -7.27 -28.60
C PRO A 787 -12.87 -8.34 -27.79
N TRP A 788 -12.46 -9.61 -27.82
CA TRP A 788 -13.05 -10.66 -26.98
C TRP A 788 -12.61 -10.57 -25.51
N MET A 789 -11.36 -10.16 -25.26
CA MET A 789 -10.85 -9.90 -23.92
C MET A 789 -11.45 -8.64 -23.30
N VAL A 790 -11.82 -7.62 -24.10
CA VAL A 790 -12.57 -6.46 -23.61
C VAL A 790 -13.96 -6.87 -23.12
N ASP A 791 -14.71 -7.66 -23.91
CA ASP A 791 -16.01 -8.20 -23.47
C ASP A 791 -15.85 -9.01 -22.16
N PHE A 792 -14.80 -9.82 -22.06
CA PHE A 792 -14.52 -10.68 -20.90
C PHE A 792 -14.13 -9.84 -19.68
N ALA A 793 -13.31 -8.81 -19.85
CA ALA A 793 -12.93 -7.88 -18.81
C ALA A 793 -14.14 -7.11 -18.27
N GLN A 794 -15.09 -6.68 -19.12
CA GLN A 794 -16.34 -6.08 -18.65
C GLN A 794 -17.18 -7.04 -17.79
N ILE A 795 -17.20 -8.34 -18.11
CA ILE A 795 -17.84 -9.37 -17.25
C ILE A 795 -17.08 -9.50 -15.93
N ILE A 796 -15.74 -9.57 -15.94
CA ILE A 796 -14.91 -9.59 -14.72
C ILE A 796 -15.18 -8.36 -13.84
N ARG A 797 -15.29 -7.17 -14.44
CA ARG A 797 -15.62 -5.90 -13.76
C ARG A 797 -16.98 -5.98 -13.06
N ARG A 798 -17.98 -6.59 -13.72
CA ARG A 798 -19.29 -6.87 -13.11
C ARG A 798 -19.18 -7.84 -11.93
N VAL A 799 -18.41 -8.91 -12.02
CA VAL A 799 -18.15 -9.81 -10.86
C VAL A 799 -17.55 -9.01 -9.69
N SER A 800 -16.51 -8.22 -9.96
CA SER A 800 -15.83 -7.40 -8.95
C SER A 800 -16.81 -6.44 -8.26
N VAL A 801 -17.54 -5.61 -9.03
CA VAL A 801 -18.40 -4.57 -8.47
C VAL A 801 -19.69 -5.14 -7.86
N GLN A 802 -20.39 -6.03 -8.57
CA GLN A 802 -21.74 -6.46 -8.19
C GLN A 802 -21.78 -7.62 -7.21
N ILE A 803 -20.71 -8.42 -7.08
CA ILE A 803 -20.67 -9.56 -6.16
C ILE A 803 -19.74 -9.28 -4.96
N TYR A 804 -18.52 -8.81 -5.22
CA TYR A 804 -17.52 -8.61 -4.15
C TYR A 804 -17.65 -7.25 -3.45
N HIS A 805 -17.79 -6.14 -4.18
CA HIS A 805 -17.85 -4.80 -3.58
C HIS A 805 -19.28 -4.34 -3.20
N SER A 806 -20.33 -5.11 -3.54
CA SER A 806 -21.72 -4.74 -3.27
C SER A 806 -22.18 -5.10 -1.84
N ARG A 807 -22.97 -4.21 -1.24
CA ARG A 807 -23.65 -4.40 0.05
C ARG A 807 -25.13 -4.75 -0.14
N ILE A 808 -25.38 -5.86 -0.81
CA ILE A 808 -26.72 -6.41 -1.11
C ILE A 808 -26.91 -7.76 -0.39
N THR A 809 -28.16 -8.20 -0.26
CA THR A 809 -28.52 -9.44 0.45
C THR A 809 -27.98 -10.69 -0.24
N LEU A 810 -27.87 -11.81 0.49
CA LEU A 810 -27.45 -13.10 -0.06
C LEU A 810 -28.32 -13.54 -1.25
N GLN A 811 -29.64 -13.32 -1.17
CA GLN A 811 -30.58 -13.67 -2.25
C GLN A 811 -30.34 -12.84 -3.52
N GLU A 812 -30.07 -11.53 -3.37
CA GLU A 812 -29.72 -10.67 -4.50
C GLU A 812 -28.36 -11.06 -5.10
N LYS A 813 -27.35 -11.40 -4.26
CA LYS A 813 -26.05 -11.90 -4.75
C LYS A 813 -26.20 -13.21 -5.53
N LEU A 814 -27.02 -14.16 -5.05
CA LEU A 814 -27.31 -15.40 -5.77
C LEU A 814 -27.96 -15.13 -7.13
N HIS A 815 -28.96 -14.24 -7.17
CA HIS A 815 -29.64 -13.88 -8.42
C HIS A 815 -28.69 -13.23 -9.43
N LEU A 816 -27.91 -12.22 -9.02
CA LEU A 816 -26.90 -11.60 -9.88
C LEU A 816 -25.81 -12.58 -10.30
N GLY A 817 -25.39 -13.49 -9.43
CA GLY A 817 -24.41 -14.53 -9.75
C GLY A 817 -24.84 -15.41 -10.92
N LEU A 818 -26.11 -15.86 -10.91
CA LEU A 818 -26.68 -16.68 -12.00
C LEU A 818 -26.92 -15.87 -13.29
N GLN A 819 -27.25 -14.57 -13.18
CA GLN A 819 -27.33 -13.68 -14.34
C GLN A 819 -25.96 -13.50 -15.01
N ILE A 820 -24.92 -13.19 -14.22
CA ILE A 820 -23.55 -13.00 -14.70
C ILE A 820 -22.99 -14.30 -15.29
N GLU A 821 -23.29 -15.46 -14.71
CA GLU A 821 -22.97 -16.77 -15.31
C GLU A 821 -23.60 -16.91 -16.71
N THR A 822 -24.85 -16.50 -16.87
CA THR A 822 -25.53 -16.54 -18.18
C THR A 822 -24.88 -15.59 -19.20
N GLU A 823 -24.36 -14.44 -18.77
CA GLU A 823 -23.58 -13.54 -19.62
C GLU A 823 -22.23 -14.13 -20.01
N LEU A 824 -21.54 -14.78 -19.06
CA LEU A 824 -20.26 -15.46 -19.24
C LEU A 824 -20.37 -16.66 -20.20
N ASP A 825 -21.40 -17.50 -20.03
CA ASP A 825 -21.69 -18.63 -20.90
C ASP A 825 -22.08 -18.16 -22.31
N ARG A 826 -22.82 -17.04 -22.43
CA ARG A 826 -23.13 -16.39 -23.72
C ARG A 826 -21.89 -15.79 -24.38
N TRP A 827 -20.94 -15.24 -23.63
CA TRP A 827 -19.65 -14.81 -24.17
C TRP A 827 -18.85 -16.01 -24.71
N MET A 828 -18.75 -17.10 -23.93
CA MET A 828 -18.05 -18.32 -24.36
C MET A 828 -18.66 -18.90 -25.65
N ALA A 829 -19.99 -18.92 -25.77
CA ALA A 829 -20.69 -19.41 -26.96
C ALA A 829 -20.47 -18.54 -28.22
N ARG A 830 -20.29 -17.22 -28.06
CA ARG A 830 -20.10 -16.26 -29.16
C ARG A 830 -18.68 -16.24 -29.73
N LEU A 831 -17.69 -16.80 -29.05
CA LEU A 831 -16.30 -16.82 -29.53
C LEU A 831 -16.19 -17.52 -30.91
N PRO A 832 -15.25 -17.10 -31.77
CA PRO A 832 -14.93 -17.83 -32.99
C PRO A 832 -14.49 -19.26 -32.67
N ASP A 833 -14.84 -20.23 -33.51
CA ASP A 833 -14.54 -21.65 -33.24
C ASP A 833 -13.04 -21.95 -33.11
N ARG A 834 -12.15 -21.09 -33.64
CA ARG A 834 -10.69 -21.18 -33.46
C ARG A 834 -10.20 -20.74 -32.08
N LEU A 835 -10.99 -19.93 -31.36
CA LEU A 835 -10.67 -19.39 -30.04
C LEU A 835 -11.37 -20.15 -28.91
N LYS A 836 -12.43 -20.93 -29.19
CA LYS A 836 -13.09 -21.79 -28.20
C LYS A 836 -12.11 -22.84 -27.62
N PRO A 837 -12.01 -22.98 -26.29
CA PRO A 837 -11.19 -24.02 -25.67
C PRO A 837 -11.57 -25.43 -26.12
N ASP A 838 -10.57 -26.29 -26.36
CA ASP A 838 -10.79 -27.61 -26.97
C ASP A 838 -11.56 -28.62 -26.08
N MET A 839 -11.79 -28.32 -24.79
CA MET A 839 -12.55 -29.16 -23.86
C MET A 839 -14.06 -29.27 -24.16
N MET A 840 -14.65 -28.33 -24.90
CA MET A 840 -16.03 -28.49 -25.38
C MET A 840 -16.06 -29.29 -26.69
N GLU A 841 -15.86 -30.61 -26.57
CA GLU A 841 -16.03 -31.64 -27.61
C GLU A 841 -15.86 -31.14 -29.05
N ARG A 842 -14.66 -30.69 -29.42
CA ARG A 842 -14.36 -30.39 -30.81
C ARG A 842 -14.37 -31.69 -31.61
N ALA A 843 -15.45 -31.90 -32.37
CA ALA A 843 -15.57 -33.03 -33.28
C ALA A 843 -14.31 -33.16 -34.16
N THR A 844 -13.70 -34.33 -34.07
CA THR A 844 -12.42 -34.71 -34.70
C THR A 844 -12.26 -34.20 -36.13
N GLY A 845 -11.22 -33.40 -36.41
CA GLY A 845 -10.80 -33.11 -37.79
C GLY A 845 -9.92 -31.88 -38.05
N GLY A 846 -10.01 -30.83 -37.22
CA GLY A 846 -9.46 -29.50 -37.56
C GLY A 846 -8.15 -29.06 -36.88
N ALA A 847 -7.89 -29.47 -35.63
CA ALA A 847 -6.94 -28.78 -34.74
C ALA A 847 -5.47 -28.68 -35.25
N LEU A 848 -5.00 -29.66 -36.04
CA LEU A 848 -3.66 -29.64 -36.63
C LEU A 848 -3.50 -28.59 -37.75
N ARG A 849 -4.60 -28.11 -38.34
CA ARG A 849 -4.60 -27.08 -39.40
C ARG A 849 -4.78 -25.65 -38.88
N ASP A 850 -5.11 -25.48 -37.60
CA ASP A 850 -5.22 -24.13 -37.02
C ASP A 850 -3.84 -23.45 -36.98
N PRO A 851 -3.77 -22.11 -37.11
CA PRO A 851 -2.51 -21.37 -37.02
C PRO A 851 -1.94 -21.35 -35.59
N LYS A 852 -0.63 -21.05 -35.48
CA LYS A 852 0.11 -21.04 -34.19
C LYS A 852 -0.52 -20.07 -33.19
N TRP A 853 -0.93 -18.87 -33.65
CA TRP A 853 -1.61 -17.87 -32.81
C TRP A 853 -2.92 -18.37 -32.22
N ALA A 854 -3.79 -19.01 -33.02
CA ALA A 854 -5.09 -19.50 -32.59
C ALA A 854 -4.98 -20.65 -31.57
N ARG A 855 -3.93 -21.48 -31.69
CA ARG A 855 -3.61 -22.48 -30.67
C ARG A 855 -3.16 -21.83 -29.36
N ARG A 856 -2.36 -20.76 -29.41
CA ARG A 856 -1.87 -20.04 -28.20
C ARG A 856 -3.00 -19.30 -27.48
N GLN A 857 -3.85 -18.59 -28.23
CA GLN A 857 -4.96 -17.79 -27.68
C GLN A 857 -6.02 -18.64 -26.96
N ARG A 858 -6.24 -19.90 -27.39
CA ARG A 858 -7.14 -20.84 -26.69
C ARG A 858 -6.72 -21.17 -25.25
N LEU A 859 -5.43 -21.11 -24.95
CA LEU A 859 -4.86 -21.60 -23.68
C LEU A 859 -5.00 -20.59 -22.53
N VAL A 860 -5.37 -19.34 -22.83
CA VAL A 860 -5.37 -18.23 -21.86
C VAL A 860 -6.77 -17.74 -21.48
N LEU A 861 -7.82 -18.31 -22.06
CA LEU A 861 -9.20 -17.91 -21.76
C LEU A 861 -9.62 -18.50 -20.41
N GLY A 862 -9.42 -17.72 -19.34
CA GLY A 862 -9.69 -18.07 -17.95
C GLY A 862 -11.18 -18.21 -17.57
N TYR A 863 -12.03 -18.73 -18.46
CA TYR A 863 -13.48 -18.91 -18.25
C TYR A 863 -13.81 -19.62 -16.92
N PHE A 864 -13.20 -20.78 -16.67
CA PHE A 864 -13.44 -21.54 -15.44
C PHE A 864 -12.91 -20.81 -14.20
N ASN A 865 -11.81 -20.06 -14.30
CA ASN A 865 -11.30 -19.27 -13.18
C ASN A 865 -12.28 -18.14 -12.78
N VAL A 866 -12.85 -17.43 -13.77
CA VAL A 866 -13.85 -16.39 -13.49
C VAL A 866 -15.16 -17.00 -12.97
N LYS A 867 -15.59 -18.15 -13.52
CA LYS A 867 -16.78 -18.87 -13.04
C LYS A 867 -16.63 -19.39 -11.61
N MET A 868 -15.45 -19.89 -11.26
CA MET A 868 -15.07 -20.25 -9.89
C MET A 868 -15.13 -19.02 -8.97
N LEU A 869 -14.43 -17.93 -9.32
CA LEU A 869 -14.38 -16.71 -8.50
C LEU A 869 -15.75 -16.03 -8.36
N LEU A 870 -16.62 -16.11 -9.36
CA LEU A 870 -18.02 -15.63 -9.33
C LEU A 870 -18.84 -16.30 -8.22
N PHE A 871 -18.72 -17.61 -8.06
CA PHE A 871 -19.49 -18.37 -7.07
C PHE A 871 -18.77 -18.58 -5.73
N ARG A 872 -17.48 -18.25 -5.64
CA ARG A 872 -16.65 -18.45 -4.44
C ARG A 872 -17.18 -17.77 -3.17
N PRO A 873 -17.81 -16.57 -3.19
CA PRO A 873 -18.36 -15.94 -2.00
C PRO A 873 -19.47 -16.76 -1.32
N PHE A 874 -20.11 -17.69 -2.04
CA PHE A 874 -21.10 -18.61 -1.47
C PHE A 874 -20.46 -19.76 -0.68
N LEU A 875 -19.16 -20.06 -0.88
CA LEU A 875 -18.45 -21.08 -0.09
C LEU A 875 -18.27 -20.71 1.39
N SER A 876 -18.29 -19.42 1.74
CA SER A 876 -18.31 -19.01 3.16
C SER A 876 -19.54 -19.58 3.89
N HIS A 877 -20.67 -19.71 3.19
CA HIS A 877 -21.93 -20.23 3.73
C HIS A 877 -21.90 -21.75 3.89
N PHE A 878 -21.04 -22.47 3.16
CA PHE A 878 -20.73 -23.89 3.41
C PHE A 878 -20.15 -24.12 4.81
N THR A 879 -19.47 -23.11 5.38
CA THR A 879 -18.91 -23.21 6.75
C THR A 879 -19.95 -22.98 7.85
N ARG A 880 -21.11 -22.39 7.52
CA ARG A 880 -22.21 -22.13 8.46
C ARG A 880 -23.17 -23.32 8.44
N LYS A 881 -23.51 -23.85 9.62
CA LYS A 881 -24.52 -24.92 9.78
C LYS A 881 -25.95 -24.38 9.58
N LEU A 882 -26.27 -23.93 8.36
CA LEU A 882 -27.62 -23.60 7.95
C LEU A 882 -28.48 -24.86 8.05
N ARG A 883 -29.59 -24.80 8.81
CA ARG A 883 -30.47 -25.97 9.00
C ARG A 883 -31.18 -26.39 7.72
N HIS A 884 -31.44 -25.44 6.83
CA HIS A 884 -32.03 -25.62 5.51
C HIS A 884 -31.43 -24.58 4.54
N PRO A 885 -30.31 -24.88 3.85
CA PRO A 885 -29.81 -23.99 2.79
C PRO A 885 -30.80 -23.95 1.60
N PRO A 886 -30.93 -22.82 0.90
CA PRO A 886 -31.65 -22.79 -0.37
C PRO A 886 -31.00 -23.72 -1.40
N MET A 887 -31.80 -24.46 -2.17
CA MET A 887 -31.29 -25.37 -3.23
C MET A 887 -30.38 -24.64 -4.24
N GLU A 888 -30.68 -23.37 -4.51
CA GLU A 888 -29.87 -22.50 -5.38
C GLU A 888 -28.47 -22.24 -4.80
N LEU A 889 -28.33 -22.16 -3.48
CA LEU A 889 -27.04 -21.99 -2.79
C LEU A 889 -26.17 -23.25 -2.91
N GLU A 890 -26.77 -24.43 -2.74
CA GLU A 890 -26.05 -25.71 -2.95
C GLU A 890 -25.57 -25.84 -4.42
N GLN A 891 -26.39 -25.42 -5.37
CA GLN A 891 -26.03 -25.40 -6.80
C GLN A 891 -24.88 -24.42 -7.10
N THR A 892 -24.85 -23.22 -6.52
CA THR A 892 -23.73 -22.27 -6.74
C THR A 892 -22.43 -22.76 -6.09
N ILE A 893 -22.51 -23.38 -4.91
CA ILE A 893 -21.37 -24.06 -4.27
C ILE A 893 -20.81 -25.16 -5.18
N ALA A 894 -21.68 -26.05 -5.71
CA ALA A 894 -21.25 -27.11 -6.62
C ALA A 894 -20.61 -26.56 -7.91
N LYS A 895 -21.18 -25.50 -8.50
CA LYS A 895 -20.60 -24.80 -9.66
C LYS A 895 -19.23 -24.21 -9.38
N CYS A 896 -19.00 -23.68 -8.17
CA CYS A 896 -17.69 -23.16 -7.77
C CYS A 896 -16.62 -24.26 -7.73
N LEU A 897 -16.94 -25.41 -7.11
CA LEU A 897 -16.00 -26.53 -6.98
C LEU A 897 -15.73 -27.23 -8.33
N ASP A 898 -16.76 -27.43 -9.16
CA ASP A 898 -16.63 -27.94 -10.52
C ASP A 898 -15.73 -27.04 -11.38
N ALA A 899 -15.91 -25.72 -11.31
CA ALA A 899 -15.07 -24.76 -12.01
C ALA A 899 -13.62 -24.73 -11.48
N ALA A 900 -13.41 -24.94 -10.18
CA ALA A 900 -12.06 -25.08 -9.60
C ALA A 900 -11.35 -26.36 -10.10
N MET A 901 -12.05 -27.50 -10.10
CA MET A 901 -11.52 -28.77 -10.64
C MET A 901 -11.14 -28.62 -12.12
N LYS A 902 -12.07 -28.12 -12.95
CA LYS A 902 -11.84 -27.88 -14.39
C LYS A 902 -10.71 -26.90 -14.66
N THR A 903 -10.53 -25.88 -13.81
CA THR A 903 -9.38 -24.96 -13.93
C THR A 903 -8.06 -25.71 -13.80
N ILE A 904 -7.94 -26.65 -12.85
CA ILE A 904 -6.74 -27.48 -12.70
C ILE A 904 -6.59 -28.47 -13.86
N GLU A 905 -7.67 -29.16 -14.25
CA GLU A 905 -7.67 -30.12 -15.38
C GLU A 905 -7.22 -29.46 -16.69
N VAL A 906 -7.72 -28.25 -17.00
CA VAL A 906 -7.30 -27.46 -18.17
C VAL A 906 -5.81 -27.16 -18.12
N ILE A 907 -5.30 -26.62 -17.00
CA ILE A 907 -3.88 -26.26 -16.89
C ILE A 907 -3.02 -27.53 -16.97
N TYR A 908 -3.44 -28.63 -16.34
CA TYR A 908 -2.75 -29.93 -16.34
C TYR A 908 -2.56 -30.49 -17.74
N ASP A 909 -3.65 -30.61 -18.51
CA ASP A 909 -3.59 -31.16 -19.87
C ASP A 909 -2.77 -30.27 -20.81
N ILE A 910 -2.84 -28.94 -20.65
CA ILE A 910 -1.98 -28.02 -21.39
C ILE A 910 -0.51 -28.22 -21.00
N TYR A 911 -0.15 -28.31 -19.71
CA TYR A 911 1.23 -28.55 -19.26
C TYR A 911 1.82 -29.85 -19.82
N ARG A 912 0.99 -30.88 -20.03
CA ARG A 912 1.40 -32.17 -20.62
C ARG A 912 1.65 -32.07 -22.13
N ILE A 913 0.85 -31.29 -22.86
CA ILE A 913 0.91 -31.19 -24.33
C ILE A 913 1.86 -30.07 -24.80
N HIS A 914 2.11 -29.06 -23.98
CA HIS A 914 2.68 -27.77 -24.39
C HIS A 914 3.81 -27.27 -23.49
N GLU A 915 5.05 -27.61 -23.84
CA GLU A 915 6.25 -27.36 -23.02
C GLU A 915 6.52 -25.86 -22.75
N PHE A 916 6.30 -25.00 -23.75
CA PHE A 916 6.40 -23.54 -23.59
C PHE A 916 5.39 -22.97 -22.57
N PHE A 917 4.29 -23.67 -22.30
CA PHE A 917 3.26 -23.21 -21.35
C PHE A 917 3.70 -23.46 -19.89
N ARG A 918 4.61 -24.42 -19.67
CA ARG A 918 5.37 -24.54 -18.41
C ARG A 918 6.20 -23.29 -18.13
N CYS A 919 6.59 -22.58 -19.18
CA CYS A 919 7.34 -21.32 -19.09
C CYS A 919 6.46 -20.07 -18.83
N TRP A 920 5.21 -20.22 -18.40
CA TRP A 920 4.30 -19.11 -18.07
C TRP A 920 4.01 -19.09 -16.57
N TRP A 921 4.96 -18.55 -15.81
CA TRP A 921 5.00 -18.64 -14.35
C TRP A 921 3.78 -18.07 -13.62
N TYR A 922 3.07 -17.11 -14.22
CA TYR A 922 1.82 -16.56 -13.69
C TYR A 922 0.69 -17.61 -13.53
N ASN A 923 0.78 -18.76 -14.21
CA ASN A 923 -0.15 -19.89 -14.02
C ASN A 923 -0.18 -20.38 -12.56
N THR A 924 0.90 -20.18 -11.80
CA THR A 924 0.96 -20.42 -10.34
C THR A 924 -0.23 -19.77 -9.64
N THR A 925 -0.58 -18.52 -9.98
CA THR A 925 -1.70 -17.79 -9.36
C THR A 925 -3.04 -18.48 -9.62
N TYR A 926 -3.25 -18.96 -10.85
CA TYR A 926 -4.47 -19.66 -11.27
C TYR A 926 -4.62 -21.03 -10.57
N VAL A 927 -3.54 -21.81 -10.49
CA VAL A 927 -3.54 -23.08 -9.72
C VAL A 927 -3.74 -22.81 -8.22
N MET A 928 -3.18 -21.72 -7.68
CA MET A 928 -3.39 -21.34 -6.27
C MET A 928 -4.82 -20.90 -5.97
N PHE A 929 -5.52 -20.19 -6.89
CA PHE A 929 -6.95 -19.93 -6.72
C PHE A 929 -7.76 -21.22 -6.64
N ALA A 930 -7.54 -22.15 -7.58
CA ALA A 930 -8.31 -23.38 -7.65
C ALA A 930 -8.04 -24.32 -6.45
N THR A 931 -6.77 -24.55 -6.12
CA THR A 931 -6.38 -25.41 -4.98
C THR A 931 -6.86 -24.85 -3.65
N SER A 932 -6.68 -23.55 -3.36
CA SER A 932 -7.20 -22.95 -2.13
C SER A 932 -8.73 -23.00 -2.03
N THR A 933 -9.45 -22.86 -3.15
CA THR A 933 -10.91 -23.04 -3.22
C THR A 933 -11.34 -24.47 -2.86
N LEU A 934 -10.60 -25.49 -3.32
CA LEU A 934 -10.88 -26.90 -3.02
C LEU A 934 -10.49 -27.31 -1.59
N LEU A 935 -9.43 -26.73 -1.02
CA LEU A 935 -8.97 -27.03 0.35
C LEU A 935 -10.00 -26.62 1.43
N LEU A 936 -10.83 -25.60 1.17
CA LEU A 936 -11.84 -25.11 2.13
C LEU A 936 -12.89 -26.17 2.52
N PRO A 937 -13.67 -26.78 1.60
CA PRO A 937 -14.61 -27.84 1.97
C PRO A 937 -13.90 -29.10 2.50
N MET A 938 -12.72 -29.44 1.97
CA MET A 938 -11.91 -30.56 2.47
C MET A 938 -11.55 -30.39 3.96
N SER A 939 -11.23 -29.17 4.39
CA SER A 939 -10.92 -28.86 5.80
C SER A 939 -12.10 -29.05 6.78
N LYS A 940 -13.35 -29.04 6.28
CA LYS A 940 -14.56 -29.14 7.11
C LYS A 940 -15.19 -30.53 7.08
N LEU A 941 -15.21 -31.19 5.93
CA LEU A 941 -15.76 -32.55 5.79
C LEU A 941 -14.77 -33.64 6.20
N GLY A 942 -13.46 -33.38 6.11
CA GLY A 942 -12.44 -34.41 6.29
C GLY A 942 -12.46 -35.47 5.16
N PRO A 943 -11.88 -36.65 5.38
CA PRO A 943 -11.87 -37.73 4.39
C PRO A 943 -13.25 -38.40 4.28
N CYS A 944 -14.04 -37.98 3.29
CA CYS A 944 -15.33 -38.57 2.93
C CYS A 944 -15.41 -38.79 1.40
N PRO A 945 -16.37 -39.58 0.88
CA PRO A 945 -16.48 -39.84 -0.56
C PRO A 945 -16.60 -38.58 -1.43
N GLU A 946 -17.21 -37.51 -0.90
CA GLU A 946 -17.40 -36.22 -1.56
C GLU A 946 -16.09 -35.43 -1.72
N THR A 947 -15.11 -35.62 -0.82
CA THR A 947 -13.81 -34.94 -0.88
C THR A 947 -12.77 -35.67 -1.73
N VAL A 948 -12.99 -36.93 -2.11
CA VAL A 948 -12.05 -37.72 -2.93
C VAL A 948 -11.78 -37.09 -4.32
N PRO A 949 -12.77 -36.61 -5.10
CA PRO A 949 -12.51 -35.93 -6.37
C PRO A 949 -11.74 -34.61 -6.19
N LEU A 950 -12.05 -33.87 -5.12
CA LEU A 950 -11.37 -32.63 -4.76
C LEU A 950 -9.89 -32.90 -4.45
N GLN A 951 -9.60 -33.92 -3.63
CA GLN A 951 -8.23 -34.32 -3.31
C GLN A 951 -7.43 -34.69 -4.56
N ARG A 952 -8.00 -35.48 -5.48
CA ARG A 952 -7.33 -35.84 -6.74
C ARG A 952 -6.98 -34.60 -7.56
N SER A 953 -7.90 -33.64 -7.65
CA SER A 953 -7.67 -32.38 -8.37
C SER A 953 -6.59 -31.53 -7.69
N VAL A 954 -6.56 -31.47 -6.35
CA VAL A 954 -5.49 -30.78 -5.62
C VAL A 954 -4.13 -31.50 -5.82
N GLU A 955 -4.10 -32.83 -5.88
CA GLU A 955 -2.89 -33.60 -6.18
C GLU A 955 -2.38 -33.36 -7.61
N MET A 956 -3.27 -33.23 -8.61
CA MET A 956 -2.89 -32.75 -9.96
C MET A 956 -2.36 -31.31 -9.93
N GLY A 957 -2.98 -30.42 -9.15
CA GLY A 957 -2.50 -29.05 -8.97
C GLY A 957 -1.10 -28.97 -8.36
N VAL A 958 -0.77 -29.88 -7.45
CA VAL A 958 0.59 -30.06 -6.92
C VAL A 958 1.56 -30.50 -8.02
N GLU A 959 1.21 -31.47 -8.86
CA GLU A 959 2.07 -31.92 -9.96
C GLU A 959 2.42 -30.78 -10.94
N ILE A 960 1.45 -29.90 -11.26
CA ILE A 960 1.69 -28.69 -12.10
C ILE A 960 2.73 -27.78 -11.45
N LEU A 961 2.62 -27.51 -10.15
CA LEU A 961 3.51 -26.61 -9.43
C LEU A 961 4.90 -27.25 -9.18
N GLU A 962 4.98 -28.57 -9.04
CA GLU A 962 6.25 -29.30 -8.97
C GLU A 962 6.98 -29.30 -10.32
N ALA A 963 6.27 -29.29 -11.45
CA ALA A 963 6.83 -29.07 -12.78
C ALA A 963 7.30 -27.61 -13.05
N MET A 964 7.21 -26.73 -12.04
CA MET A 964 7.67 -25.33 -12.05
C MET A 964 8.74 -25.10 -10.97
N ASP A 965 9.58 -26.10 -10.70
CA ASP A 965 10.63 -26.10 -9.66
C ASP A 965 11.64 -24.95 -9.75
N GLU A 966 11.95 -24.48 -10.96
CA GLU A 966 12.67 -23.22 -11.22
C GLU A 966 12.06 -22.02 -10.43
N SER A 967 10.75 -22.04 -10.16
CA SER A 967 10.04 -21.01 -9.38
C SER A 967 10.14 -21.24 -7.87
N ILE A 968 10.70 -20.26 -7.17
CA ILE A 968 10.68 -20.21 -5.69
C ILE A 968 9.24 -20.19 -5.17
N VAL A 969 8.35 -19.42 -5.81
CA VAL A 969 6.95 -19.26 -5.35
C VAL A 969 6.13 -20.53 -5.61
N ALA A 970 6.34 -21.25 -6.73
CA ALA A 970 5.67 -22.52 -6.96
C ALA A 970 6.12 -23.60 -5.95
N ARG A 971 7.43 -23.68 -5.63
CA ARG A 971 7.94 -24.59 -4.58
C ARG A 971 7.34 -24.30 -3.21
N LYS A 972 7.35 -23.03 -2.76
CA LYS A 972 6.68 -22.63 -1.51
C LYS A 972 5.16 -22.94 -1.54
N SER A 973 4.51 -22.79 -2.69
CA SER A 973 3.09 -23.12 -2.89
C SER A 973 2.82 -24.62 -2.74
N VAL A 974 3.67 -25.49 -3.29
CA VAL A 974 3.62 -26.94 -3.09
C VAL A 974 3.74 -27.31 -1.62
N GLU A 975 4.67 -26.68 -0.89
CA GLU A 975 4.84 -26.89 0.55
C GLU A 975 3.57 -26.56 1.34
N ILE A 976 2.94 -25.40 1.07
CA ILE A 976 1.66 -25.00 1.67
C ILE A 976 0.55 -26.03 1.37
N ILE A 977 0.37 -26.42 0.11
CA ILE A 977 -0.70 -27.36 -0.27
C ILE A 977 -0.46 -28.75 0.35
N LYS A 978 0.78 -29.27 0.27
CA LYS A 978 1.15 -30.56 0.87
C LYS A 978 1.00 -30.55 2.40
N HIS A 979 1.24 -29.41 3.05
CA HIS A 979 1.01 -29.24 4.49
C HIS A 979 -0.48 -29.44 4.83
N TYR A 980 -1.40 -28.71 4.17
CA TYR A 980 -2.85 -28.91 4.37
C TYR A 980 -3.32 -30.35 4.03
N LEU A 981 -2.83 -30.93 2.92
CA LEU A 981 -3.19 -32.31 2.54
C LEU A 981 -2.76 -33.36 3.57
N ARG A 982 -1.57 -33.24 4.18
CA ARG A 982 -1.09 -34.17 5.22
C ARG A 982 -1.96 -34.10 6.47
N GLU A 983 -2.41 -32.91 6.83
CA GLU A 983 -3.20 -32.68 8.03
C GLU A 983 -4.62 -33.25 7.89
N PHE A 984 -5.23 -33.17 6.71
CA PHE A 984 -6.50 -33.86 6.44
C PHE A 984 -6.39 -35.39 6.52
N ARG A 985 -5.22 -35.96 6.22
CA ARG A 985 -4.93 -37.39 6.41
C ARG A 985 -4.66 -37.75 7.88
N SER A 986 -4.39 -36.79 8.76
CA SER A 986 -4.01 -37.05 10.16
C SER A 986 -5.13 -36.84 11.18
N LEU A 987 -6.28 -36.27 10.81
CA LEU A 987 -7.45 -36.25 11.70
C LEU A 987 -7.99 -37.68 11.89
N PRO A 988 -7.96 -38.26 13.11
CA PRO A 988 -8.65 -39.51 13.38
C PRO A 988 -10.15 -39.25 13.34
N SER A 989 -10.90 -40.20 12.78
CA SER A 989 -12.36 -40.17 12.79
C SER A 989 -12.89 -40.13 14.23
N SER A 990 -13.29 -38.95 14.70
CA SER A 990 -13.89 -38.68 16.02
C SER A 990 -15.34 -39.18 16.14
N THR A 991 -15.66 -40.25 15.42
CA THR A 991 -16.93 -40.98 15.39
C THR A 991 -16.84 -42.36 16.07
N SER A 992 -15.69 -42.73 16.65
CA SER A 992 -15.50 -43.98 17.40
C SER A 992 -15.71 -43.88 18.92
N SER A 993 -15.94 -42.69 19.48
CA SER A 993 -16.18 -42.48 20.92
C SER A 993 -17.66 -42.48 21.34
N LEU A 994 -18.60 -42.51 20.37
CA LEU A 994 -20.04 -42.59 20.64
C LEU A 994 -20.61 -44.03 20.65
N SER A 995 -19.85 -45.02 20.18
CA SER A 995 -20.23 -46.43 20.26
C SER A 995 -20.05 -47.03 21.68
N HIS A 996 -19.10 -46.52 22.46
CA HIS A 996 -18.78 -47.07 23.79
C HIS A 996 -19.77 -46.69 24.91
N LEU A 997 -20.56 -45.62 24.74
CA LEU A 997 -21.58 -45.18 25.71
C LEU A 997 -22.97 -45.76 25.46
N HIS A 998 -23.22 -46.38 24.30
CA HIS A 998 -24.49 -47.08 24.02
C HIS A 998 -24.43 -48.58 24.38
N GLN A 999 -23.23 -49.16 24.50
CA GLN A 999 -23.05 -50.59 24.78
C GLN A 999 -23.08 -50.96 26.27
N GLN A 1000 -23.03 -49.98 27.18
CA GLN A 1000 -23.13 -50.22 28.64
C GLN A 1000 -24.57 -50.32 29.17
N HIS A 1001 -25.60 -50.01 28.37
CA HIS A 1001 -27.00 -50.00 28.85
C HIS A 1001 -27.85 -51.20 28.41
N LEU A 1002 -27.27 -52.17 27.67
CA LEU A 1002 -27.99 -53.26 27.01
C LEU A 1002 -27.46 -54.68 27.32
N HIS A 1003 -26.63 -54.84 28.37
CA HIS A 1003 -26.12 -56.16 28.79
C HIS A 1003 -26.27 -56.49 30.29
N GLN A 1004 -27.17 -55.78 30.99
CA GLN A 1004 -27.69 -56.23 32.30
C GLN A 1004 -28.91 -57.15 32.16
N HIS A 1005 -29.04 -57.87 31.03
CA HIS A 1005 -30.20 -58.73 30.78
C HIS A 1005 -29.92 -60.01 29.97
N GLN A 1006 -28.74 -60.63 30.16
CA GLN A 1006 -28.53 -62.04 29.79
C GLN A 1006 -27.55 -62.75 30.73
N LEU A 1007 -28.11 -63.31 31.82
CA LEU A 1007 -27.50 -64.41 32.56
C LEU A 1007 -27.62 -65.71 31.74
N ASN A 1008 -26.73 -66.67 32.01
CA ASN A 1008 -26.65 -68.03 31.46
C ASN A 1008 -26.29 -68.19 29.98
N GLN A 1009 -24.99 -68.37 29.70
CA GLN A 1009 -24.37 -69.68 29.39
C GLN A 1009 -22.85 -69.47 29.19
N GLN A 1010 -22.03 -69.98 30.09
CA GLN A 1010 -21.37 -71.30 30.06
C GLN A 1010 -20.12 -71.40 29.16
N SER A 1011 -19.03 -71.78 29.85
CA SER A 1011 -17.93 -72.65 29.40
C SER A 1011 -16.95 -72.22 28.29
N LEU A 1012 -15.71 -72.05 28.76
CA LEU A 1012 -14.47 -72.67 28.27
C LEU A 1012 -13.72 -72.09 27.04
N ALA A 1013 -12.48 -71.69 27.34
CA ALA A 1013 -11.23 -72.12 26.70
C ALA A 1013 -10.95 -71.62 25.26
N SER A 1014 -9.87 -70.84 25.07
CA SER A 1014 -8.55 -71.30 24.58
C SER A 1014 -8.47 -71.46 23.04
N SER A 1015 -7.39 -71.16 22.33
CA SER A 1015 -6.12 -70.47 22.62
C SER A 1015 -5.35 -70.29 21.29
N THR A 1016 -4.22 -69.58 21.31
CA THR A 1016 -3.04 -69.78 20.42
C THR A 1016 -3.23 -69.84 18.89
N SER A 1017 -2.85 -68.74 18.25
CA SER A 1017 -1.78 -68.64 17.23
C SER A 1017 -1.50 -69.78 16.23
N SER A 1018 -1.24 -69.34 14.99
CA SER A 1018 -0.06 -69.65 14.14
C SER A 1018 -0.27 -70.36 12.79
N HIS A 1019 0.38 -69.75 11.80
CA HIS A 1019 1.11 -70.31 10.64
C HIS A 1019 0.43 -71.13 9.52
N ASP A 1020 0.75 -70.62 8.31
CA ASP A 1020 1.25 -71.32 7.12
C ASP A 1020 0.36 -72.30 6.33
N GLY A 1021 0.50 -72.20 5.00
CA GLY A 1021 -0.15 -73.06 4.01
C GLY A 1021 0.00 -72.46 2.62
N GLY A 1022 1.18 -72.58 2.02
CA GLY A 1022 1.51 -71.88 0.78
C GLY A 1022 1.03 -72.55 -0.51
N GLY A 1023 0.96 -71.76 -1.58
CA GLY A 1023 1.95 -71.88 -2.65
C GLY A 1023 1.54 -72.48 -4.01
N SER A 1024 2.33 -72.08 -5.03
CA SER A 1024 2.38 -72.61 -6.40
C SER A 1024 1.15 -72.34 -7.31
N GLY A 1025 1.28 -71.90 -8.57
CA GLY A 1025 2.44 -71.65 -9.45
C GLY A 1025 1.99 -71.81 -10.92
N GLY A 1026 2.64 -71.29 -11.97
CA GLY A 1026 3.82 -70.42 -12.07
C GLY A 1026 4.32 -70.33 -13.54
N GLY A 1027 5.43 -69.59 -13.76
CA GLY A 1027 6.23 -69.59 -15.01
C GLY A 1027 6.08 -68.32 -15.89
N GLY A 1028 7.12 -67.56 -16.22
CA GLY A 1028 8.55 -67.51 -15.80
C GLY A 1028 9.08 -66.06 -16.06
N GLY A 1029 10.27 -65.58 -15.66
CA GLY A 1029 11.55 -66.19 -15.24
C GLY A 1029 12.69 -65.68 -16.17
N ILE A 1030 13.90 -65.22 -15.79
CA ILE A 1030 14.59 -64.57 -14.64
C ILE A 1030 16.13 -64.59 -14.98
N ALA A 1031 16.97 -63.78 -14.29
CA ALA A 1031 18.47 -63.74 -14.27
C ALA A 1031 19.17 -62.99 -15.44
N ARG A 1032 20.31 -62.26 -15.31
CA ARG A 1032 21.39 -61.98 -14.27
C ARG A 1032 22.09 -60.63 -14.69
N LEU A 1033 23.07 -59.99 -14.02
CA LEU A 1033 23.56 -59.77 -12.63
C LEU A 1033 24.88 -58.92 -12.71
N PHE A 1034 25.49 -58.51 -11.58
CA PHE A 1034 26.75 -57.72 -11.39
C PHE A 1034 26.57 -56.19 -11.50
N ASP A 1035 27.00 -55.33 -10.55
CA ASP A 1035 28.20 -55.24 -9.67
C ASP A 1035 29.52 -54.94 -10.41
N ASP A 1036 30.04 -53.72 -10.22
CA ASP A 1036 31.49 -53.46 -10.21
C ASP A 1036 31.82 -52.24 -9.32
N LEU A 1037 32.47 -52.53 -8.19
CA LEU A 1037 33.59 -51.83 -7.54
C LEU A 1037 33.88 -50.37 -7.94
N GLY A 1038 34.06 -49.38 -7.05
CA GLY A 1038 34.11 -49.38 -5.58
C GLY A 1038 34.96 -48.19 -5.06
N GLY A 1039 34.98 -47.95 -3.74
CA GLY A 1039 35.99 -47.09 -3.10
C GLY A 1039 35.49 -45.77 -2.47
N LEU A 1040 35.37 -45.77 -1.14
CA LEU A 1040 35.60 -44.56 -0.32
C LEU A 1040 37.12 -44.25 -0.30
N PRO A 1041 37.53 -43.00 -0.05
CA PRO A 1041 37.79 -42.63 1.35
C PRO A 1041 37.27 -41.24 1.74
N MET A 1042 37.12 -41.02 3.05
CA MET A 1042 37.10 -39.68 3.63
C MET A 1042 38.51 -39.06 3.56
N LEU A 1043 38.60 -37.73 3.57
CA LEU A 1043 39.49 -36.95 4.47
C LEU A 1043 39.34 -35.44 4.24
N ASP A 1044 39.11 -34.73 5.33
CA ASP A 1044 39.48 -33.35 5.69
C ASP A 1044 40.04 -32.42 4.58
N ASN A 1045 39.29 -31.36 4.25
CA ASN A 1045 39.58 -29.96 4.64
C ASN A 1045 38.42 -29.02 4.28
#